data_AF-A0A9D7D4F5-F1
#
_entry.id   AF-A0A9D7D4F5-F1
#
_cell.length_a   1.000
_cell.length_b   1.000
_cell.length_c   1.000
_cell.angle_alpha   90.00
_cell.angle_beta   90.00
_cell.angle_gamma   90.00
#
_symmetry.space_group_name_H-M   'P 1'
#
loop_
_entity.id
_entity.type
_entity.pdbx_description
1 polymer ?
#
loop_
_entity_poly.entity_id
_entity_poly.type
_entity_poly.pdbx_seq_one_letter_code
_entity_poly.pdbx_strand_id
1 'polypeptide(L)'
;MKALAAWVASLTSAISLLGSLLAKTSVRLAAFAVLALVATWPMLSDAASLNTYRDSHPLVQYEESARNTVLTFGQVPLWDPYYCGGMDGLGTPQSRWASPTFLLTLVFGTLRAEPIVCFLFLLLGLEGTFRYARSRGATHLGAALAAPLFGLSGFFAVAPALGWVHFMGFALVPWIVWGLRIAMRGDALGVAVSAGMLAAMVGFGGTYPAPMTALFCAFEVGEALWAKKHDRARLNTAASMATLVALFALGLAALRLWPVIQTLTMAPRIIGGAPTLTPQKIALGLLGRIKPDEAGDFPLSGNYLVGMFGGLAFVVGLLRRRTMAITTAAFLSLWLASGYGAKISLFAALKGLPVYSTLRYPERFLVLFALAASAVAALGVTRLQAMTRARGQGARRDQLRLLGGATLTVAVTLLLANLGPLVSNMQTALKGRPMDTPPERAVGEFHQARGTRWALAYYGPMSRGVLSCYDAYPVPQSPLLRGDLANEEYLAEPDAGTVTRTYWSPNKIELDVDLARGARLLVNQNWHPGWRASVGDVVSSTGLLGVDLPAGKHHVVLRFLPRAAVGGALISFASLGLLLLFLRKARRLSGAARSKLAWRMAAATTAAVLLAGGAAFALVREPALVKPPAATPEGTPLVLEKLPDGVAPLAVKFADGMTLEGARLRRTTVLPEETLTLDLYWRVAENVDRRLGVFVHFVASEGEDIRADHVMLSDAIEPERAPKGVLLHDVVTVVIPHDTSGKTFKAFTGVWRVRGDTKRVNVIDEGKGVVEKHRVELGTVTVR
;
A
#
# COMPACT_ATOMS: atom_id res chain seq x y z
N MET A 1 -14.88 -11.85 54.79
CA MET A 1 -15.69 -12.23 53.60
C MET A 1 -16.86 -11.28 53.31
N LYS A 2 -17.74 -10.95 54.28
CA LYS A 2 -18.89 -10.04 54.05
C LYS A 2 -18.49 -8.64 53.56
N ALA A 3 -17.46 -8.02 54.16
CA ALA A 3 -16.94 -6.72 53.73
C ALA A 3 -16.39 -6.74 52.28
N LEU A 4 -15.62 -7.77 51.92
CA LEU A 4 -15.12 -7.97 50.55
C LEU A 4 -16.27 -8.13 49.55
N ALA A 5 -17.32 -8.88 49.90
CA ALA A 5 -18.49 -9.06 49.05
C ALA A 5 -19.26 -7.74 48.83
N ALA A 6 -19.43 -6.93 49.89
CA ALA A 6 -20.04 -5.60 49.77
C ALA A 6 -19.21 -4.64 48.90
N TRP A 7 -17.89 -4.66 49.05
CA TRP A 7 -16.98 -3.85 48.24
C TRP A 7 -17.03 -4.23 46.75
N VAL A 8 -16.99 -5.53 46.43
CA VAL A 8 -17.14 -6.04 45.06
C VAL A 8 -18.52 -5.68 44.47
N ALA A 9 -19.59 -5.72 45.28
CA ALA A 9 -20.93 -5.33 44.85
C ALA A 9 -21.01 -3.82 44.49
N SER A 10 -20.36 -2.96 45.27
CA SER A 10 -20.28 -1.52 45.00
C SER A 10 -19.54 -1.24 43.68
N LEU A 11 -18.36 -1.85 43.50
CA LEU A 11 -17.56 -1.68 42.28
C LEU A 11 -18.27 -2.21 41.03
N THR A 12 -18.93 -3.37 41.12
CA THR A 12 -19.69 -3.93 40.00
C THR A 12 -20.89 -3.05 39.62
N SER A 13 -21.48 -2.33 40.59
CA SER A 13 -22.53 -1.34 40.35
C SER A 13 -21.98 -0.10 39.63
N ALA A 14 -20.83 0.45 40.06
CA ALA A 14 -20.15 1.54 39.37
C ALA A 14 -19.76 1.16 37.93
N ILE A 15 -19.25 -0.06 37.72
CA ILE A 15 -18.92 -0.60 36.40
C ILE A 15 -20.17 -0.72 35.51
N SER A 16 -21.32 -1.09 36.09
CA SER A 16 -22.59 -1.14 35.36
C SER A 16 -23.06 0.26 34.94
N LEU A 17 -22.91 1.27 35.81
CA LEU A 17 -23.19 2.67 35.48
C LEU A 17 -22.30 3.15 34.33
N LEU A 18 -20.99 2.90 34.39
CA LEU A 18 -20.06 3.22 33.31
C LEU A 18 -20.49 2.58 31.98
N GLY A 19 -20.90 1.31 32.02
CA GLY A 19 -21.43 0.61 30.85
C GLY A 19 -22.69 1.25 30.27
N SER A 20 -23.57 1.79 31.11
CA SER A 20 -24.79 2.51 30.68
C SER A 20 -24.48 3.88 30.07
N LEU A 21 -23.48 4.59 30.60
CA LEU A 21 -23.00 5.86 30.04
C LEU A 21 -22.37 5.65 28.66
N LEU A 22 -21.48 4.66 28.53
CA LEU A 22 -20.83 4.31 27.26
C LEU A 22 -21.80 3.71 26.22
N ALA A 23 -23.00 3.30 26.64
CA ALA A 23 -24.06 2.93 25.71
C ALA A 23 -24.59 4.15 24.94
N LYS A 24 -24.60 5.34 25.55
CA LYS A 24 -25.02 6.59 24.91
C LYS A 24 -23.98 6.99 23.87
N THR A 25 -24.40 7.17 22.61
CA THR A 25 -23.51 7.48 21.50
C THR A 25 -22.74 8.78 21.70
N SER A 26 -23.38 9.84 22.19
CA SER A 26 -22.72 11.13 22.44
C SER A 26 -21.60 11.02 23.48
N VAL A 27 -21.86 10.39 24.64
CA VAL A 27 -20.88 10.19 25.71
C VAL A 27 -19.70 9.37 25.22
N ARG A 28 -19.97 8.26 24.52
CA ARG A 28 -18.93 7.39 23.97
C ARG A 28 -18.07 8.12 22.94
N LEU A 29 -18.68 8.83 22.00
CA LEU A 29 -17.95 9.59 20.98
C LEU A 29 -17.13 10.71 21.60
N ALA A 30 -17.64 11.42 22.60
CA ALA A 30 -16.88 12.43 23.34
C ALA A 30 -15.66 11.80 24.04
N ALA A 31 -15.83 10.67 24.72
CA ALA A 31 -14.72 9.95 25.36
C ALA A 31 -13.67 9.48 24.35
N PHE A 32 -14.09 8.91 23.21
CA PHE A 32 -13.17 8.51 22.14
C PHE A 32 -12.49 9.70 21.46
N ALA A 33 -13.18 10.83 21.29
CA ALA A 33 -12.61 12.05 20.74
C ALA A 33 -11.55 12.63 21.67
N VAL A 34 -11.81 12.72 22.98
CA VAL A 34 -10.82 13.15 23.97
C VAL A 34 -9.61 12.22 23.96
N LEU A 35 -9.84 10.90 23.93
CA LEU A 35 -8.75 9.93 23.88
C LEU A 35 -7.90 10.05 22.60
N ALA A 36 -8.54 10.16 21.44
CA ALA A 36 -7.86 10.35 20.16
C ALA A 36 -7.10 11.68 20.12
N LEU A 37 -7.68 12.76 20.66
CA LEU A 37 -7.07 14.08 20.76
C LEU A 37 -5.80 14.04 21.62
N VAL A 38 -5.88 13.45 22.81
CA VAL A 38 -4.72 13.30 23.70
C VAL A 38 -3.63 12.46 23.04
N ALA A 39 -4.00 11.36 22.37
CA ALA A 39 -3.04 10.50 21.68
C ALA A 39 -2.33 11.22 20.51
N THR A 40 -3.05 12.04 19.75
CA THR A 40 -2.53 12.75 18.56
C THR A 40 -2.02 14.15 18.85
N TRP A 41 -2.11 14.62 20.10
CA TRP A 41 -1.75 15.99 20.47
C TRP A 41 -0.37 16.43 19.96
N PRO A 42 0.72 15.63 20.08
CA PRO A 42 2.03 16.04 19.54
C PRO A 42 1.99 16.38 18.05
N MET A 43 1.23 15.60 17.27
CA MET A 43 1.07 15.81 15.83
C MET A 43 0.15 16.98 15.48
N LEU A 44 -0.81 17.30 16.35
CA LEU A 44 -1.66 18.48 16.18
C LEU A 44 -0.90 19.76 16.57
N SER A 45 0.02 19.69 17.54
CA SER A 45 0.82 20.83 17.98
C SER A 45 1.86 21.28 16.97
N ASP A 46 2.36 20.38 16.12
CA ASP A 46 3.35 20.66 15.06
C ASP A 46 2.73 20.61 13.65
N ALA A 47 1.41 20.75 13.53
CA ALA A 47 0.65 20.50 12.30
C ALA A 47 1.06 21.34 11.07
N ALA A 48 1.76 22.46 11.26
CA ALA A 48 2.25 23.29 10.16
C ALA A 48 3.66 22.90 9.67
N SER A 49 4.35 22.01 10.39
CA SER A 49 5.70 21.58 10.09
C SER A 49 5.71 20.40 9.11
N LEU A 50 6.82 20.25 8.38
CA LEU A 50 7.03 19.17 7.44
C LEU A 50 7.70 18.00 8.16
N ASN A 51 7.11 16.80 8.06
CA ASN A 51 7.82 15.57 8.40
C ASN A 51 8.89 15.36 7.34
N THR A 52 10.16 15.18 7.74
CA THR A 52 11.28 15.00 6.80
C THR A 52 11.75 13.56 6.69
N TYR A 53 11.06 12.62 7.34
CA TYR A 53 11.34 11.20 7.19
C TYR A 53 11.19 10.79 5.72
N ARG A 54 12.12 9.98 5.19
CA ARG A 54 12.23 9.62 3.76
C ARG A 54 10.90 9.39 3.04
N ASP A 55 10.02 8.57 3.60
CA ASP A 55 8.78 8.14 2.95
C ASP A 55 7.66 9.18 3.02
N SER A 56 7.80 10.22 3.87
CA SER A 56 6.83 11.30 3.97
C SER A 56 6.88 12.24 2.76
N HIS A 57 8.08 12.51 2.22
CA HIS A 57 8.28 13.41 1.08
C HIS A 57 7.43 13.05 -0.16
N PRO A 58 7.46 11.82 -0.70
CA PRO A 58 6.63 11.47 -1.85
C PRO A 58 5.12 11.53 -1.52
N LEU A 59 4.72 11.15 -0.30
CA LEU A 59 3.30 11.14 0.09
C LEU A 59 2.72 12.54 0.33
N VAL A 60 3.55 13.49 0.76
CA VAL A 60 3.22 14.92 0.82
C VAL A 60 3.20 15.51 -0.58
N GLN A 61 4.18 15.18 -1.43
CA GLN A 61 4.26 15.66 -2.80
C GLN A 61 3.02 15.26 -3.62
N TYR A 62 2.55 14.01 -3.53
CA TYR A 62 1.33 13.58 -4.22
C TYR A 62 0.10 14.38 -3.84
N GLU A 63 -0.06 14.63 -2.54
CA GLU A 63 -1.21 15.33 -2.01
C GLU A 63 -1.15 16.83 -2.34
N GLU A 64 0.03 17.44 -2.26
CA GLU A 64 0.24 18.85 -2.60
C GLU A 64 0.11 19.10 -4.11
N SER A 65 0.63 18.21 -4.96
CA SER A 65 0.44 18.26 -6.41
C SER A 65 -1.05 18.21 -6.77
N ALA A 66 -1.80 17.29 -6.15
CA ALA A 66 -3.24 17.21 -6.34
C ALA A 66 -3.97 18.47 -5.85
N ARG A 67 -3.61 18.98 -4.67
CA ARG A 67 -4.17 20.21 -4.12
C ARG A 67 -3.91 21.41 -5.04
N ASN A 68 -2.68 21.56 -5.52
CA ASN A 68 -2.28 22.65 -6.43
C ASN A 68 -3.04 22.57 -7.75
N THR A 69 -3.19 21.36 -8.30
CA THR A 69 -3.95 21.12 -9.54
C THR A 69 -5.40 21.59 -9.43
N VAL A 70 -6.05 21.37 -8.28
CA VAL A 70 -7.42 21.84 -8.03
C VAL A 70 -7.48 23.35 -7.77
N LEU A 71 -6.69 23.86 -6.83
CA LEU A 71 -6.85 25.24 -6.35
C LEU A 71 -6.28 26.29 -7.30
N THR A 72 -5.21 25.96 -8.03
CA THR A 72 -4.53 26.90 -8.93
C THR A 72 -5.08 26.79 -10.35
N PHE A 73 -5.38 25.57 -10.82
CA PHE A 73 -5.77 25.34 -12.22
C PHE A 73 -7.24 24.96 -12.41
N GLY A 74 -8.00 24.70 -11.34
CA GLY A 74 -9.40 24.26 -11.45
C GLY A 74 -9.55 22.89 -12.11
N GLN A 75 -8.52 22.04 -12.03
CA GLN A 75 -8.44 20.76 -12.75
C GLN A 75 -8.56 19.57 -11.80
N VAL A 76 -9.09 18.47 -12.32
CA VAL A 76 -9.01 17.17 -11.63
C VAL A 76 -7.55 16.70 -11.68
N PRO A 77 -6.94 16.22 -10.57
CA PRO A 77 -5.53 15.80 -10.54
C PRO A 77 -5.20 14.51 -11.32
N LEU A 78 -5.29 14.54 -12.65
CA LEU A 78 -5.07 13.36 -13.49
C LEU A 78 -3.58 13.11 -13.77
N TRP A 79 -2.83 14.16 -14.11
CA TRP A 79 -1.39 14.09 -14.35
C TRP A 79 -0.63 14.79 -13.23
N ASP A 80 0.47 14.18 -12.77
CA ASP A 80 1.40 14.78 -11.82
C ASP A 80 2.72 15.09 -12.54
N PRO A 81 2.95 16.35 -12.99
CA PRO A 81 4.18 16.73 -13.68
C PRO A 81 5.36 16.90 -12.71
N TYR A 82 5.10 16.95 -11.40
CA TYR A 82 6.09 17.34 -10.39
C TYR A 82 6.96 16.17 -9.92
N TYR A 83 6.64 14.94 -10.30
CA TYR A 83 7.36 13.76 -9.84
C TYR A 83 7.67 12.75 -10.94
N CYS A 84 8.86 12.16 -10.84
CA CYS A 84 9.41 11.19 -11.79
C CYS A 84 9.40 11.69 -13.25
N GLY A 85 9.48 13.00 -13.51
CA GLY A 85 9.39 13.57 -14.85
C GLY A 85 7.99 13.52 -15.47
N GLY A 86 6.94 13.38 -14.67
CA GLY A 86 5.55 13.30 -15.12
C GLY A 86 4.99 11.88 -14.98
N MET A 87 3.89 11.71 -14.27
CA MET A 87 3.25 10.41 -14.08
C MET A 87 1.72 10.51 -13.95
N ASP A 88 1.03 9.37 -14.10
CA ASP A 88 -0.43 9.29 -13.88
C ASP A 88 -0.77 9.46 -12.40
N GLY A 89 -1.14 10.69 -12.02
CA GLY A 89 -1.43 11.09 -10.64
C GLY A 89 -2.68 10.43 -10.05
N LEU A 90 -3.63 9.98 -10.89
CA LEU A 90 -4.77 9.17 -10.46
C LEU A 90 -4.41 7.67 -10.39
N GLY A 91 -3.47 7.22 -11.22
CA GLY A 91 -3.00 5.84 -11.29
C GLY A 91 -1.99 5.44 -10.21
N THR A 92 -1.26 6.39 -9.63
CA THR A 92 -0.27 6.13 -8.56
C THR A 92 -0.88 5.38 -7.37
N PRO A 93 -0.49 4.14 -7.02
CA PRO A 93 -1.16 3.36 -5.97
C PRO A 93 -1.12 3.96 -4.55
N GLN A 94 -0.15 4.84 -4.27
CA GLN A 94 0.04 5.45 -2.96
C GLN A 94 -0.67 6.81 -2.80
N SER A 95 -1.18 7.39 -3.89
CA SER A 95 -1.92 8.65 -3.88
C SER A 95 -3.24 8.54 -3.09
N ARG A 96 -3.59 9.60 -2.34
CA ARG A 96 -4.70 9.64 -1.37
C ARG A 96 -5.85 10.58 -1.74
N TRP A 97 -5.67 11.43 -2.76
CA TRP A 97 -6.58 12.54 -3.05
C TRP A 97 -7.97 12.07 -3.55
N ALA A 98 -8.08 10.83 -4.06
CA ALA A 98 -9.34 10.24 -4.52
C ALA A 98 -10.27 9.79 -3.37
N SER A 99 -10.08 10.30 -2.16
CA SER A 99 -10.86 9.98 -0.98
C SER A 99 -11.53 11.23 -0.37
N PRO A 100 -12.57 11.07 0.46
CA PRO A 100 -13.24 12.22 1.10
C PRO A 100 -12.31 13.08 1.98
N THR A 101 -11.16 12.55 2.41
CA THR A 101 -10.23 13.32 3.25
C THR A 101 -9.55 14.45 2.49
N PHE A 102 -9.51 14.38 1.16
CA PHE A 102 -8.92 15.43 0.33
C PHE A 102 -9.64 16.77 0.49
N LEU A 103 -10.93 16.77 0.86
CA LEU A 103 -11.64 17.99 1.23
C LEU A 103 -10.98 18.72 2.40
N LEU A 104 -10.41 18.00 3.36
CA LEU A 104 -9.66 18.59 4.47
C LEU A 104 -8.34 19.19 3.97
N THR A 105 -7.66 18.52 3.04
CA THR A 105 -6.45 19.02 2.38
C THR A 105 -6.72 20.33 1.62
N LEU A 106 -7.85 20.43 0.92
CA LEU A 106 -8.26 21.65 0.22
C LEU A 106 -8.49 22.81 1.20
N VAL A 107 -9.16 22.55 2.33
CA VAL A 107 -9.51 23.58 3.34
C VAL A 107 -8.32 24.01 4.19
N PHE A 108 -7.56 23.06 4.75
CA PHE A 108 -6.53 23.35 5.75
C PHE A 108 -5.11 23.43 5.18
N GLY A 109 -4.91 22.98 3.94
CA GLY A 109 -3.58 22.76 3.37
C GLY A 109 -3.05 21.36 3.66
N THR A 110 -2.08 20.91 2.86
CA THR A 110 -1.56 19.53 2.90
C THR A 110 -0.99 19.16 4.26
N LEU A 111 -0.11 19.99 4.82
CA LEU A 111 0.55 19.70 6.10
C LEU A 111 -0.44 19.69 7.28
N ARG A 112 -1.30 20.71 7.38
CA ARG A 112 -2.25 20.84 8.50
C ARG A 112 -3.38 19.82 8.44
N ALA A 113 -3.78 19.38 7.24
CA ALA A 113 -4.83 18.39 7.09
C ALA A 113 -4.40 17.01 7.58
N GLU A 114 -3.13 16.64 7.42
CA GLU A 114 -2.63 15.31 7.76
C GLU A 114 -2.83 14.91 9.25
N PRO A 115 -2.47 15.74 10.25
CA PRO A 115 -2.82 15.54 11.66
C PRO A 115 -4.31 15.40 11.93
N ILE A 116 -5.13 16.24 11.29
CA ILE A 116 -6.60 16.22 11.44
C ILE A 116 -7.15 14.91 10.91
N VAL A 117 -6.66 14.48 9.75
CA VAL A 117 -6.99 13.19 9.14
C VAL A 117 -6.64 12.05 10.09
N CYS A 118 -5.41 12.00 10.62
CA CYS A 118 -5.00 10.99 11.59
C CYS A 118 -5.92 10.95 12.82
N PHE A 119 -6.23 12.11 13.42
CA PHE A 119 -7.18 12.23 14.53
C PHE A 119 -8.56 11.63 14.19
N LEU A 120 -9.14 11.99 13.04
CA LEU A 120 -10.44 11.50 12.60
C LEU A 120 -10.42 9.98 12.34
N PHE A 121 -9.36 9.46 11.73
CA PHE A 121 -9.21 8.01 11.51
C PHE A 121 -9.09 7.25 12.83
N LEU A 122 -8.39 7.77 13.86
CA LEU A 122 -8.37 7.12 15.18
C LEU A 122 -9.77 7.09 15.81
N LEU A 123 -10.52 8.20 15.74
CA LEU A 123 -11.90 8.25 16.22
C LEU A 123 -12.79 7.23 15.50
N LEU A 124 -12.66 7.13 14.17
CA LEU A 124 -13.33 6.11 13.36
C LEU A 124 -12.90 4.70 13.74
N GLY A 125 -11.62 4.45 14.00
CA GLY A 125 -11.09 3.17 14.43
C GLY A 125 -11.65 2.73 15.78
N LEU A 126 -11.73 3.64 16.76
CA LEU A 126 -12.30 3.39 18.07
C LEU A 126 -13.81 3.07 17.98
N GLU A 127 -14.58 3.92 17.33
CA GLU A 127 -16.04 3.72 17.19
C GLU A 127 -16.37 2.50 16.33
N GLY A 128 -15.63 2.27 15.25
CA GLY A 128 -15.78 1.12 14.39
C GLY A 128 -15.52 -0.19 15.15
N THR A 129 -14.46 -0.23 15.96
CA THR A 129 -14.11 -1.40 16.77
C THR A 129 -15.18 -1.68 17.83
N PHE A 130 -15.69 -0.63 18.48
CA PHE A 130 -16.83 -0.73 19.38
C PHE A 130 -18.04 -1.38 18.68
N ARG A 131 -18.42 -0.88 17.50
CA ARG A 131 -19.56 -1.39 16.72
C ARG A 131 -19.35 -2.83 16.26
N TYR A 132 -18.16 -3.14 15.78
CA TYR A 132 -17.79 -4.48 15.37
C TYR A 132 -17.88 -5.47 16.55
N ALA A 133 -17.28 -5.14 17.69
CA ALA A 133 -17.38 -5.95 18.90
C ALA A 133 -18.83 -6.13 19.39
N ARG A 134 -19.67 -5.07 19.33
CA ARG A 134 -21.11 -5.18 19.62
C ARG A 134 -21.82 -6.14 18.67
N SER A 135 -21.49 -6.11 17.37
CA SER A 135 -22.08 -7.03 16.38
C SER A 135 -21.68 -8.49 16.58
N ARG A 136 -20.54 -8.73 17.26
CA ARG A 136 -20.06 -10.03 17.73
C ARG A 136 -20.70 -10.48 19.06
N GLY A 137 -21.50 -9.62 19.70
CA GLY A 137 -22.22 -9.93 20.93
C GLY A 137 -21.54 -9.48 22.22
N ALA A 138 -20.52 -8.62 22.14
CA ALA A 138 -19.94 -7.99 23.32
C ALA A 138 -20.92 -7.00 23.95
N THR A 139 -20.83 -6.68 25.25
CA THR A 139 -21.60 -5.60 25.90
C THR A 139 -21.08 -4.21 25.52
N HIS A 140 -21.82 -3.16 25.84
CA HIS A 140 -21.37 -1.77 25.65
C HIS A 140 -20.07 -1.48 26.39
N LEU A 141 -19.97 -1.90 27.66
CA LEU A 141 -18.75 -1.76 28.46
C LEU A 141 -17.57 -2.49 27.82
N GLY A 142 -17.73 -3.79 27.53
CA GLY A 142 -16.65 -4.61 26.97
C GLY A 142 -16.16 -4.08 25.63
N ALA A 143 -17.09 -3.69 24.75
CA ALA A 143 -16.75 -3.11 23.45
C ALA A 143 -16.02 -1.76 23.58
N ALA A 144 -16.44 -0.90 24.51
CA ALA A 144 -15.85 0.43 24.66
C ALA A 144 -14.46 0.38 25.28
N LEU A 145 -14.24 -0.47 26.28
CA LEU A 145 -12.93 -0.62 26.93
C LEU A 145 -11.93 -1.41 26.07
N ALA A 146 -12.39 -2.30 25.19
CA ALA A 146 -11.50 -3.05 24.31
C ALA A 146 -11.18 -2.30 23.01
N ALA A 147 -12.00 -1.34 22.57
CA ALA A 147 -11.78 -0.60 21.33
C ALA A 147 -10.38 0.05 21.22
N PRO A 148 -9.81 0.65 22.28
CA PRO A 148 -8.46 1.21 22.26
C PRO A 148 -7.34 0.21 21.94
N LEU A 149 -7.51 -1.09 22.22
CA LEU A 149 -6.49 -2.10 21.87
C LEU A 149 -6.20 -2.15 20.36
N PHE A 150 -7.21 -1.83 19.54
CA PHE A 150 -7.03 -1.66 18.09
C PHE A 150 -6.85 -0.19 17.73
N GLY A 151 -7.78 0.67 18.16
CA GLY A 151 -7.86 2.06 17.73
C GLY A 151 -6.70 2.93 18.18
N LEU A 152 -5.90 2.51 19.16
CA LEU A 152 -4.63 3.12 19.56
C LEU A 152 -3.47 2.12 19.47
N SER A 153 -3.60 1.08 18.66
CA SER A 153 -2.52 0.10 18.49
C SER A 153 -1.26 0.78 17.96
N GLY A 154 -0.09 0.25 18.31
CA GLY A 154 1.20 0.86 17.95
C GLY A 154 1.40 1.10 16.45
N PHE A 155 0.66 0.40 15.58
CA PHE A 155 0.77 0.61 14.15
C PHE A 155 0.22 1.98 13.73
N PHE A 156 -0.85 2.45 14.39
CA PHE A 156 -1.39 3.78 14.16
C PHE A 156 -0.49 4.89 14.72
N ALA A 157 0.49 4.55 15.56
CA ALA A 157 1.53 5.45 16.02
C ALA A 157 2.68 5.58 15.03
N VAL A 158 3.22 4.43 14.61
CA VAL A 158 4.40 4.36 13.73
C VAL A 158 4.10 4.83 12.31
N ALA A 159 2.95 4.43 11.76
CA ALA A 159 2.63 4.74 10.37
C ALA A 159 2.66 6.25 10.05
N PRO A 160 1.96 7.14 10.78
CA PRO A 160 2.07 8.58 10.52
C PRO A 160 3.44 9.13 10.92
N ALA A 161 4.15 8.48 11.85
CA ALA A 161 5.52 8.88 12.20
C ALA A 161 6.50 8.72 11.04
N LEU A 162 6.36 7.64 10.29
CA LEU A 162 7.14 7.36 9.07
C LEU A 162 6.52 8.00 7.81
N GLY A 163 5.54 8.89 7.94
CA GLY A 163 4.84 9.51 6.81
C GLY A 163 3.84 8.61 6.08
N TRP A 164 3.66 7.34 6.50
CA TRP A 164 2.75 6.36 5.89
C TRP A 164 1.28 6.58 6.22
N VAL A 165 0.80 7.80 6.06
CA VAL A 165 -0.57 8.24 6.42
C VAL A 165 -1.64 7.43 5.70
N HIS A 166 -1.38 6.99 4.46
CA HIS A 166 -2.30 6.13 3.70
C HIS A 166 -2.64 4.82 4.43
N PHE A 167 -1.79 4.34 5.34
CA PHE A 167 -2.10 3.17 6.17
C PHE A 167 -3.11 3.44 7.30
N MET A 168 -3.48 4.70 7.56
CA MET A 168 -4.65 5.00 8.41
C MET A 168 -5.93 4.36 7.86
N GLY A 169 -5.95 3.99 6.58
CA GLY A 169 -7.00 3.15 5.98
C GLY A 169 -7.36 1.91 6.80
N PHE A 170 -6.42 1.30 7.54
CA PHE A 170 -6.73 0.18 8.44
C PHE A 170 -7.77 0.53 9.52
N ALA A 171 -7.85 1.79 9.96
CA ALA A 171 -8.85 2.19 10.95
C ALA A 171 -10.30 2.11 10.42
N LEU A 172 -10.49 1.97 9.11
CA LEU A 172 -11.79 1.71 8.49
C LEU A 172 -12.18 0.23 8.48
N VAL A 173 -11.25 -0.71 8.69
CA VAL A 173 -11.52 -2.16 8.71
C VAL A 173 -12.71 -2.49 9.60
N PRO A 174 -12.80 -2.01 10.86
CA PRO A 174 -13.91 -2.36 11.76
C PRO A 174 -15.27 -1.89 11.24
N TRP A 175 -15.35 -0.72 10.58
CA TRP A 175 -16.57 -0.23 9.95
C TRP A 175 -16.99 -1.09 8.76
N ILE A 176 -16.01 -1.50 7.94
CA ILE A 176 -16.24 -2.34 6.77
C ILE A 176 -16.82 -3.69 7.20
N VAL A 177 -16.18 -4.36 8.18
CA VAL A 177 -16.63 -5.68 8.63
C VAL A 177 -17.90 -5.60 9.47
N TRP A 178 -18.12 -4.51 10.22
CA TRP A 178 -19.38 -4.25 10.91
C TRP A 178 -20.53 -4.07 9.91
N GLY A 179 -20.34 -3.22 8.89
CA GLY A 179 -21.28 -2.98 7.80
C GLY A 179 -21.63 -4.27 7.06
N LEU A 180 -20.61 -5.07 6.73
CA LEU A 180 -20.78 -6.38 6.09
C LEU A 180 -21.61 -7.33 6.95
N ARG A 181 -21.34 -7.42 8.26
CA ARG A 181 -22.09 -8.29 9.18
C ARG A 181 -23.55 -7.91 9.30
N ILE A 182 -23.88 -6.61 9.35
CA ILE A 182 -25.29 -6.17 9.38
C ILE A 182 -25.95 -6.34 8.00
N ALA A 183 -25.22 -6.13 6.90
CA ALA A 183 -25.69 -6.41 5.54
C ALA A 183 -26.08 -7.88 5.36
N MET A 184 -25.23 -8.81 5.82
CA MET A 184 -25.52 -10.26 5.77
C MET A 184 -26.66 -10.71 6.69
N ARG A 185 -27.21 -9.82 7.53
CA ARG A 185 -28.47 -10.00 8.27
C ARG A 185 -29.68 -9.41 7.53
N GLY A 186 -29.45 -8.86 6.34
CA GLY A 186 -30.44 -8.27 5.46
C GLY A 186 -30.51 -6.74 5.53
N ASP A 187 -29.69 -6.05 6.34
CA ASP A 187 -29.76 -4.59 6.49
C ASP A 187 -29.13 -3.85 5.30
N ALA A 188 -29.92 -3.04 4.60
CA ALA A 188 -29.44 -2.27 3.45
C ALA A 188 -28.42 -1.19 3.82
N LEU A 189 -28.48 -0.62 5.04
CA LEU A 189 -27.49 0.35 5.50
C LEU A 189 -26.10 -0.28 5.60
N GLY A 190 -26.03 -1.56 5.96
CA GLY A 190 -24.78 -2.32 5.97
C GLY A 190 -24.07 -2.34 4.63
N VAL A 191 -24.83 -2.42 3.54
CA VAL A 191 -24.30 -2.40 2.18
C VAL A 191 -23.61 -1.08 1.89
N ALA A 192 -24.28 0.03 2.19
CA ALA A 192 -23.72 1.37 1.97
C ALA A 192 -22.50 1.65 2.85
N VAL A 193 -22.54 1.30 4.14
CA VAL A 193 -21.41 1.50 5.04
C VAL A 193 -20.21 0.68 4.59
N SER A 194 -20.39 -0.61 4.32
CA SER A 194 -19.28 -1.50 3.97
C SER A 194 -18.65 -1.13 2.62
N ALA A 195 -19.49 -0.95 1.58
CA ALA A 195 -19.02 -0.57 0.25
C ALA A 195 -18.39 0.83 0.21
N GLY A 196 -19.01 1.81 0.87
CA GLY A 196 -18.50 3.18 0.94
C GLY A 196 -17.16 3.28 1.67
N MET A 197 -17.01 2.57 2.79
CA MET A 197 -15.74 2.56 3.55
C MET A 197 -14.63 1.82 2.80
N LEU A 198 -14.94 0.75 2.06
CA LEU A 198 -13.98 0.09 1.16
C LEU A 198 -13.55 1.01 0.02
N ALA A 199 -14.49 1.72 -0.60
CA ALA A 199 -14.18 2.68 -1.66
C ALA A 199 -13.33 3.84 -1.13
N ALA A 200 -13.65 4.38 0.06
CA ALA A 200 -12.83 5.40 0.72
C ALA A 200 -11.42 4.88 1.05
N MET A 201 -11.29 3.64 1.51
CA MET A 201 -9.99 3.00 1.78
C MET A 201 -9.14 2.86 0.51
N VAL A 202 -9.74 2.49 -0.62
CA VAL A 202 -9.04 2.40 -1.92
C VAL A 202 -8.66 3.80 -2.42
N GLY A 203 -9.59 4.76 -2.36
CA GLY A 203 -9.35 6.16 -2.71
C GLY A 203 -8.21 6.80 -1.90
N PHE A 204 -8.05 6.38 -0.64
CA PHE A 204 -7.02 6.84 0.29
C PHE A 204 -5.68 6.09 0.15
N GLY A 205 -5.42 5.46 -0.99
CA GLY A 205 -4.12 4.80 -1.26
C GLY A 205 -3.88 3.53 -0.44
N GLY A 206 -4.95 2.77 -0.14
CA GLY A 206 -4.93 1.59 0.73
C GLY A 206 -4.21 0.35 0.16
N THR A 207 -2.93 0.46 -0.22
CA THR A 207 -2.13 -0.60 -0.85
C THR A 207 -2.03 -1.90 -0.03
N TYR A 208 -1.96 -1.79 1.30
CA TYR A 208 -2.07 -2.92 2.24
C TYR A 208 -3.46 -3.02 2.88
N PRO A 209 -4.07 -1.93 3.38
CA PRO A 209 -5.39 -1.98 3.99
C PRO A 209 -6.44 -2.69 3.12
N ALA A 210 -6.53 -2.38 1.82
CA ALA A 210 -7.58 -2.91 0.94
C ALA A 210 -7.50 -4.44 0.74
N PRO A 211 -6.39 -5.02 0.25
CA PRO A 211 -6.31 -6.47 0.06
C PRO A 211 -6.42 -7.24 1.39
N MET A 212 -5.84 -6.73 2.47
CA MET A 212 -5.93 -7.38 3.78
C MET A 212 -7.35 -7.32 4.36
N THR A 213 -8.07 -6.22 4.14
CA THR A 213 -9.48 -6.11 4.53
C THR A 213 -10.37 -7.04 3.70
N ALA A 214 -10.09 -7.18 2.40
CA ALA A 214 -10.81 -8.12 1.54
C ALA A 214 -10.66 -9.57 2.05
N LEU A 215 -9.45 -9.97 2.48
CA LEU A 215 -9.21 -11.27 3.10
C LEU A 215 -10.00 -11.45 4.41
N PHE A 216 -10.02 -10.43 5.27
CA PHE A 216 -10.79 -10.48 6.51
C PHE A 216 -12.31 -10.51 6.25
N CYS A 217 -12.79 -9.80 5.23
CA CYS A 217 -14.19 -9.86 4.78
C CYS A 217 -14.55 -11.25 4.24
N ALA A 218 -13.65 -11.88 3.48
CA ALA A 218 -13.85 -13.26 3.00
C ALA A 218 -13.99 -14.24 4.16
N PHE A 219 -13.18 -14.08 5.21
CA PHE A 219 -13.34 -14.85 6.46
C PHE A 219 -14.72 -14.63 7.10
N GLU A 220 -15.14 -13.37 7.27
CA GLU A 220 -16.45 -13.02 7.85
C GLU A 220 -17.63 -13.57 7.04
N VAL A 221 -17.54 -13.55 5.71
CA VAL A 221 -18.53 -14.16 4.81
C VAL A 221 -18.54 -15.68 4.99
N GLY A 222 -17.38 -16.33 4.98
CA GLY A 222 -17.26 -17.77 5.17
C GLY A 222 -17.88 -18.23 6.50
N GLU A 223 -17.60 -17.53 7.60
CA GLU A 223 -18.23 -17.79 8.90
C GLU A 223 -19.75 -17.64 8.82
N ALA A 224 -20.23 -16.54 8.24
CA ALA A 224 -21.66 -16.24 8.19
C ALA A 224 -22.44 -17.23 7.31
N LEU A 225 -21.87 -17.67 6.19
CA LEU A 225 -22.46 -18.68 5.30
C LEU A 225 -22.47 -20.05 5.99
N TRP A 226 -21.36 -20.45 6.60
CA TRP A 226 -21.28 -21.71 7.35
C TRP A 226 -22.30 -21.78 8.48
N ALA A 227 -22.44 -20.70 9.26
CA ALA A 227 -23.41 -20.62 10.35
C ALA A 227 -24.87 -20.70 9.88
N LYS A 228 -25.15 -20.37 8.61
CA LYS A 228 -26.49 -20.36 8.00
C LYS A 228 -26.72 -21.52 7.04
N LYS A 229 -25.80 -22.48 6.92
CA LYS A 229 -25.84 -23.54 5.90
C LYS A 229 -27.11 -24.39 5.91
N HIS A 230 -27.80 -24.48 7.05
CA HIS A 230 -29.04 -25.24 7.21
C HIS A 230 -30.32 -24.39 6.95
N ASP A 231 -30.21 -23.07 6.80
CA ASP A 231 -31.33 -22.17 6.54
C ASP A 231 -31.13 -21.50 5.17
N ARG A 232 -31.74 -22.07 4.12
CA ARG A 232 -31.58 -21.62 2.73
C ARG A 232 -31.97 -20.15 2.53
N ALA A 233 -32.99 -19.66 3.24
CA ALA A 233 -33.45 -18.27 3.10
C ALA A 233 -32.44 -17.29 3.70
N ARG A 234 -31.92 -17.58 4.89
CA ARG A 234 -30.87 -16.77 5.53
C ARG A 234 -29.54 -16.88 4.80
N LEU A 235 -29.20 -18.06 4.27
CA LEU A 235 -28.02 -18.28 3.45
C LEU A 235 -28.07 -17.42 2.18
N ASN A 236 -29.18 -17.46 1.45
CA ASN A 236 -29.37 -16.64 0.25
C ASN A 236 -29.35 -15.13 0.56
N THR A 237 -29.95 -14.71 1.68
CA THR A 237 -29.86 -13.31 2.14
C THR A 237 -28.41 -12.90 2.41
N ALA A 238 -27.65 -13.75 3.11
CA ALA A 238 -26.25 -13.47 3.40
C ALA A 238 -25.40 -13.41 2.12
N ALA A 239 -25.55 -14.39 1.22
CA ALA A 239 -24.83 -14.45 -0.05
C ALA A 239 -25.16 -13.24 -0.94
N SER A 240 -26.45 -12.97 -1.20
CA SER A 240 -26.87 -11.84 -2.03
C SER A 240 -26.37 -10.49 -1.51
N MET A 241 -26.43 -10.26 -0.19
CA MET A 241 -25.97 -9.01 0.41
C MET A 241 -24.44 -8.90 0.41
N ALA A 242 -23.71 -9.98 0.66
CA ALA A 242 -22.24 -9.99 0.58
C ALA A 242 -21.75 -9.76 -0.86
N THR A 243 -22.37 -10.40 -1.86
CA THR A 243 -22.08 -10.15 -3.27
C THR A 243 -22.38 -8.70 -3.64
N LEU A 244 -23.50 -8.16 -3.18
CA LEU A 244 -23.86 -6.77 -3.45
C LEU A 244 -22.86 -5.77 -2.82
N VAL A 245 -22.39 -6.04 -1.60
CA VAL A 245 -21.30 -5.25 -0.97
C VAL A 245 -20.05 -5.29 -1.84
N ALA A 246 -19.62 -6.46 -2.29
CA ALA A 246 -18.41 -6.60 -3.10
C ALA A 246 -18.53 -5.83 -4.43
N LEU A 247 -19.66 -5.98 -5.13
CA LEU A 247 -19.88 -5.29 -6.41
C LEU A 247 -19.97 -3.77 -6.25
N PHE A 248 -20.68 -3.27 -5.24
CA PHE A 248 -20.69 -1.82 -4.98
C PHE A 248 -19.33 -1.30 -4.51
N ALA A 249 -18.58 -2.05 -3.71
CA ALA A 249 -17.24 -1.64 -3.30
C ALA A 249 -16.31 -1.49 -4.51
N LEU A 250 -16.30 -2.47 -5.42
CA LEU A 250 -15.52 -2.42 -6.65
C LEU A 250 -15.98 -1.30 -7.59
N GLY A 251 -17.29 -1.15 -7.77
CA GLY A 251 -17.88 -0.12 -8.63
C GLY A 251 -17.61 1.30 -8.12
N LEU A 252 -17.84 1.56 -6.83
CA LEU A 252 -17.55 2.86 -6.21
C LEU A 252 -16.06 3.18 -6.16
N ALA A 253 -15.20 2.16 -6.07
CA ALA A 253 -13.75 2.35 -6.12
C ALA A 253 -13.20 2.46 -7.56
N ALA A 254 -14.01 2.24 -8.60
CA ALA A 254 -13.54 2.10 -9.99
C ALA A 254 -12.79 3.33 -10.51
N LEU A 255 -13.21 4.55 -10.11
CA LEU A 255 -12.51 5.80 -10.41
C LEU A 255 -11.01 5.72 -10.07
N ARG A 256 -10.68 5.03 -8.98
CA ARG A 256 -9.32 4.85 -8.51
C ARG A 256 -8.72 3.52 -8.96
N LEU A 257 -9.51 2.45 -8.88
CA LEU A 257 -9.03 1.09 -9.06
C LEU A 257 -8.62 0.81 -10.51
N TRP A 258 -9.34 1.34 -11.50
CA TRP A 258 -8.98 1.11 -12.90
C TRP A 258 -7.65 1.79 -13.27
N PRO A 259 -7.43 3.10 -13.00
CA PRO A 259 -6.11 3.72 -13.20
C PRO A 259 -4.97 2.98 -12.49
N VAL A 260 -5.17 2.56 -11.23
CA VAL A 260 -4.16 1.75 -10.50
C VAL A 260 -3.83 0.44 -11.21
N ILE A 261 -4.85 -0.28 -11.68
CA ILE A 261 -4.65 -1.53 -12.42
C ILE A 261 -3.87 -1.24 -13.70
N GLN A 262 -4.21 -0.18 -14.44
CA GLN A 262 -3.48 0.21 -15.64
C GLN A 262 -2.00 0.48 -15.31
N THR A 263 -1.71 1.30 -14.30
CA THR A 263 -0.34 1.58 -13.85
C THR A 263 0.44 0.32 -13.47
N LEU A 264 -0.16 -0.56 -12.66
CA LEU A 264 0.50 -1.79 -12.23
C LEU A 264 0.63 -2.84 -13.34
N THR A 265 -0.18 -2.77 -14.40
CA THR A 265 0.01 -3.61 -15.60
C THR A 265 1.16 -3.12 -16.47
N MET A 266 1.43 -1.81 -16.48
CA MET A 266 2.57 -1.20 -17.19
C MET A 266 3.88 -1.42 -16.43
N ALA A 267 3.83 -1.20 -15.11
CA ALA A 267 4.97 -1.22 -14.22
C ALA A 267 4.69 -2.16 -13.03
N PRO A 268 4.71 -3.50 -13.26
CA PRO A 268 4.41 -4.46 -12.21
C PRO A 268 5.42 -4.35 -11.07
N ARG A 269 4.89 -4.13 -9.86
CA ARG A 269 5.71 -4.12 -8.64
C ARG A 269 6.16 -5.52 -8.28
N ILE A 270 7.48 -5.71 -8.16
CA ILE A 270 8.09 -6.99 -7.81
C ILE A 270 8.70 -6.88 -6.41
N ILE A 271 8.40 -7.87 -5.57
CA ILE A 271 8.88 -7.89 -4.19
C ILE A 271 9.53 -9.23 -3.88
N GLY A 272 10.87 -9.20 -3.83
CA GLY A 272 11.72 -10.28 -3.35
C GLY A 272 11.85 -10.31 -1.82
N GLY A 273 12.43 -11.40 -1.33
CA GLY A 273 12.73 -11.62 0.09
C GLY A 273 11.72 -12.52 0.80
N ALA A 274 12.20 -13.14 1.88
CA ALA A 274 11.45 -14.08 2.71
C ALA A 274 11.41 -13.60 4.17
N PRO A 275 10.76 -12.45 4.47
CA PRO A 275 10.76 -11.90 5.80
C PRO A 275 10.13 -12.88 6.79
N THR A 276 10.83 -13.04 7.91
CA THR A 276 10.50 -13.97 8.97
C THR A 276 10.33 -13.24 10.28
N LEU A 277 9.23 -13.53 10.98
CA LEU A 277 9.00 -13.07 12.33
C LEU A 277 8.99 -14.25 13.28
N THR A 278 9.95 -14.26 14.20
CA THR A 278 9.97 -15.22 15.29
C THR A 278 8.88 -14.89 16.32
N PRO A 279 8.40 -15.86 17.13
CA PRO A 279 7.44 -15.60 18.19
C PRO A 279 7.90 -14.49 19.17
N GLN A 280 9.20 -14.41 19.45
CA GLN A 280 9.78 -13.37 20.29
C GLN A 280 9.63 -11.98 19.67
N LYS A 281 9.89 -11.84 18.36
CA LYS A 281 9.70 -10.59 17.62
C LYS A 281 8.23 -10.17 17.56
N ILE A 282 7.31 -11.13 17.40
CA ILE A 282 5.86 -10.87 17.46
C ILE A 282 5.47 -10.36 18.85
N ALA A 283 5.92 -11.03 19.91
CA ALA A 283 5.65 -10.60 21.29
C ALA A 283 6.21 -9.20 21.56
N LEU A 284 7.43 -8.92 21.09
CA LEU A 284 8.06 -7.61 21.20
C LEU A 284 7.25 -6.53 20.46
N GLY A 285 6.75 -6.82 19.26
CA GLY A 285 5.88 -5.89 18.52
C GLY A 285 4.54 -5.61 19.20
N LEU A 286 3.93 -6.62 19.83
CA LEU A 286 2.62 -6.53 20.45
C LEU A 286 2.62 -6.00 21.89
N LEU A 287 3.73 -6.19 22.63
CA LEU A 287 3.81 -5.92 24.07
C LEU A 287 4.96 -4.98 24.46
N GLY A 288 5.95 -4.80 23.59
CA GLY A 288 7.09 -3.90 23.82
C GLY A 288 6.70 -2.44 23.72
N ARG A 289 7.63 -1.55 24.08
CA ARG A 289 7.46 -0.09 23.93
C ARG A 289 8.25 0.40 22.72
N ILE A 290 7.69 1.36 22.01
CA ILE A 290 8.36 2.01 20.90
C ILE A 290 9.54 2.84 21.41
N LYS A 291 10.62 2.85 20.63
CA LYS A 291 11.81 3.66 20.85
C LYS A 291 12.34 4.12 19.49
N PRO A 292 12.08 5.38 19.07
CA PRO A 292 12.73 5.94 17.89
C PRO A 292 14.25 5.98 18.10
N ASP A 293 15.02 5.75 17.04
CA ASP A 293 16.44 6.07 17.01
C ASP A 293 16.69 7.52 16.56
N GLU A 294 17.95 7.93 16.49
CA GLU A 294 18.36 9.29 16.11
C GLU A 294 17.96 9.65 14.66
N ALA A 295 17.79 8.65 13.78
CA ALA A 295 17.36 8.84 12.40
C ALA A 295 15.82 8.84 12.24
N GLY A 296 15.08 8.65 13.34
CA GLY A 296 13.63 8.51 13.32
C GLY A 296 13.14 7.14 12.83
N ASP A 297 14.02 6.14 12.74
CA ASP A 297 13.66 4.76 12.45
C ASP A 297 13.15 4.06 13.72
N PHE A 298 12.25 3.09 13.54
CA PHE A 298 11.59 2.38 14.65
C PHE A 298 11.89 0.87 14.60
N PRO A 299 12.64 0.35 15.59
CA PRO A 299 12.72 -1.09 15.82
C PRO A 299 11.32 -1.70 16.00
N LEU A 300 11.16 -3.00 15.73
CA LEU A 300 9.84 -3.66 15.76
C LEU A 300 9.09 -3.51 17.10
N SER A 301 9.81 -3.28 18.21
CA SER A 301 9.24 -3.13 19.56
C SER A 301 8.16 -2.07 19.62
N GLY A 302 6.96 -2.46 20.06
CA GLY A 302 5.83 -1.54 20.21
C GLY A 302 5.20 -1.05 18.91
N ASN A 303 5.69 -1.48 17.73
CA ASN A 303 5.13 -1.08 16.43
C ASN A 303 3.71 -1.62 16.19
N TYR A 304 3.27 -2.59 16.99
CA TYR A 304 1.92 -3.16 16.94
C TYR A 304 1.33 -3.28 18.35
N LEU A 305 1.78 -2.42 19.28
CA LEU A 305 1.42 -2.50 20.69
C LEU A 305 -0.10 -2.61 20.86
N VAL A 306 -0.57 -3.67 21.52
CA VAL A 306 -1.96 -3.81 22.01
C VAL A 306 -2.01 -3.67 23.53
N GLY A 307 -0.87 -3.81 24.20
CA GLY A 307 -0.70 -3.66 25.65
C GLY A 307 -1.00 -4.95 26.44
N MET A 308 -0.20 -5.21 27.47
CA MET A 308 -0.28 -6.45 28.26
C MET A 308 -1.51 -6.49 29.19
N PHE A 309 -2.05 -5.33 29.58
CA PHE A 309 -3.14 -5.26 30.56
C PHE A 309 -4.50 -5.68 29.98
N GLY A 310 -4.63 -5.77 28.65
CA GLY A 310 -5.78 -6.42 28.01
C GLY A 310 -5.80 -7.95 28.11
N GLY A 311 -4.69 -8.57 28.55
CA GLY A 311 -4.48 -10.02 28.51
C GLY A 311 -5.51 -10.82 29.32
N LEU A 312 -5.90 -10.36 30.50
CA LEU A 312 -6.91 -11.05 31.32
C LEU A 312 -8.26 -11.15 30.60
N ALA A 313 -8.75 -10.04 30.05
CA ALA A 313 -10.00 -10.02 29.29
C ALA A 313 -9.90 -10.90 28.04
N PHE A 314 -8.77 -10.87 27.33
CA PHE A 314 -8.51 -11.72 26.18
C PHE A 314 -8.56 -13.22 26.54
N VAL A 315 -7.83 -13.65 27.57
CA VAL A 315 -7.80 -15.06 28.04
C VAL A 315 -9.20 -15.53 28.44
N VAL A 316 -9.94 -14.73 29.22
CA VAL A 316 -11.33 -15.07 29.59
C VAL A 316 -12.23 -15.18 28.36
N GLY A 317 -11.99 -14.37 27.32
CA GLY A 317 -12.66 -14.45 26.03
C GLY A 317 -12.40 -15.77 25.29
N LEU A 318 -11.17 -16.29 25.32
CA LEU A 318 -10.80 -17.56 24.69
C LEU A 318 -11.54 -18.78 25.27
N LEU A 319 -11.93 -18.72 26.55
CA LEU A 319 -12.62 -19.82 27.24
C LEU A 319 -14.08 -20.04 26.78
N ARG A 320 -14.55 -19.37 25.74
CA ARG A 320 -15.95 -19.43 25.29
C ARG A 320 -16.03 -20.03 23.88
N ARG A 321 -16.76 -21.13 23.71
CA ARG A 321 -17.00 -21.71 22.36
C ARG A 321 -17.56 -20.72 21.34
N ARG A 322 -18.36 -19.73 21.77
CA ARG A 322 -18.91 -18.69 20.89
C ARG A 322 -17.88 -17.71 20.34
N THR A 323 -16.65 -17.65 20.88
CA THR A 323 -15.57 -16.80 20.36
C THR A 323 -14.68 -17.54 19.36
N MET A 324 -14.88 -18.84 19.14
CA MET A 324 -14.02 -19.66 18.28
C MET A 324 -13.74 -19.04 16.91
N ALA A 325 -14.75 -18.53 16.21
CA ALA A 325 -14.55 -17.90 14.91
C ALA A 325 -13.59 -16.69 14.99
N ILE A 326 -13.80 -15.77 15.91
CA ILE A 326 -12.93 -14.59 16.02
C ILE A 326 -11.55 -14.93 16.57
N THR A 327 -11.45 -15.96 17.42
CA THR A 327 -10.17 -16.53 17.85
C THR A 327 -9.42 -17.17 16.68
N THR A 328 -10.11 -17.86 15.77
CA THR A 328 -9.52 -18.39 14.53
C THR A 328 -9.00 -17.26 13.65
N ALA A 329 -9.76 -16.17 13.49
CA ALA A 329 -9.26 -15.00 12.76
C ALA A 329 -8.00 -14.39 13.38
N ALA A 330 -7.94 -14.29 14.72
CA ALA A 330 -6.75 -13.84 15.44
C ALA A 330 -5.56 -14.77 15.19
N PHE A 331 -5.76 -16.09 15.27
CA PHE A 331 -4.73 -17.08 14.99
C PHE A 331 -4.24 -17.04 13.54
N LEU A 332 -5.15 -16.98 12.56
CA LEU A 332 -4.79 -16.87 11.14
C LEU A 332 -4.00 -15.59 10.86
N SER A 333 -4.35 -14.48 11.52
CA SER A 333 -3.60 -13.22 11.41
C SER A 333 -2.19 -13.34 11.98
N LEU A 334 -2.01 -14.01 13.13
CA LEU A 334 -0.68 -14.31 13.68
C LEU A 334 0.13 -15.22 12.76
N TRP A 335 -0.50 -16.25 12.20
CA TRP A 335 0.16 -17.19 11.29
C TRP A 335 0.61 -16.51 9.99
N LEU A 336 -0.24 -15.64 9.42
CA LEU A 336 0.15 -14.78 8.31
C LEU A 336 1.29 -13.83 8.71
N ALA A 337 1.26 -13.27 9.93
CA ALA A 337 2.30 -12.37 10.42
C ALA A 337 3.67 -13.04 10.64
N SER A 338 3.71 -14.35 10.90
CA SER A 338 4.96 -15.10 10.99
C SER A 338 5.76 -15.16 9.69
N GLY A 339 5.13 -14.83 8.55
CA GLY A 339 5.78 -14.80 7.25
C GLY A 339 6.35 -16.16 6.87
N TYR A 340 7.61 -16.18 6.43
CA TYR A 340 8.31 -17.39 6.04
C TYR A 340 8.91 -18.17 7.23
N GLY A 341 8.71 -17.69 8.47
CA GLY A 341 9.28 -18.32 9.68
C GLY A 341 8.53 -19.57 10.14
N ALA A 342 7.29 -19.76 9.65
CA ALA A 342 6.50 -20.96 9.92
C ALA A 342 6.84 -22.06 8.91
N LYS A 343 6.98 -23.31 9.37
CA LYS A 343 7.24 -24.49 8.50
C LYS A 343 6.23 -24.60 7.35
N ILE A 344 4.96 -24.35 7.64
CA ILE A 344 3.92 -24.12 6.64
C ILE A 344 3.63 -22.62 6.67
N SER A 345 4.08 -21.88 5.65
CA SER A 345 3.87 -20.44 5.60
C SER A 345 2.55 -20.10 4.91
N LEU A 346 1.56 -19.65 5.69
CA LEU A 346 0.29 -19.18 5.16
C LEU A 346 0.49 -17.89 4.32
N PHE A 347 1.49 -17.07 4.67
CA PHE A 347 1.85 -15.87 3.91
C PHE A 347 2.44 -16.23 2.54
N ALA A 348 3.32 -17.24 2.46
CA ALA A 348 3.85 -17.72 1.18
C ALA A 348 2.74 -18.26 0.27
N ALA A 349 1.79 -19.01 0.84
CA ALA A 349 0.61 -19.47 0.09
C ALA A 349 -0.24 -18.29 -0.41
N LEU A 350 -0.46 -17.28 0.44
CA LEU A 350 -1.20 -16.07 0.08
C LEU A 350 -0.52 -15.30 -1.07
N LYS A 351 0.80 -15.16 -1.06
CA LYS A 351 1.57 -14.50 -2.13
C LYS A 351 1.48 -15.21 -3.49
N GLY A 352 1.02 -16.48 -3.52
CA GLY A 352 0.73 -17.19 -4.76
C GLY A 352 -0.53 -16.70 -5.48
N LEU A 353 -1.38 -15.92 -4.80
CA LEU A 353 -2.59 -15.34 -5.40
C LEU A 353 -2.30 -13.98 -6.06
N PRO A 354 -2.99 -13.64 -7.16
CA PRO A 354 -2.96 -12.29 -7.74
C PRO A 354 -3.30 -11.24 -6.68
N VAL A 355 -2.81 -10.01 -6.85
CA VAL A 355 -2.91 -8.88 -5.90
C VAL A 355 -2.07 -9.06 -4.63
N TYR A 356 -1.99 -10.26 -4.06
CA TYR A 356 -1.23 -10.51 -2.83
C TYR A 356 0.27 -10.76 -3.07
N SER A 357 0.66 -11.09 -4.31
CA SER A 357 2.06 -11.25 -4.71
C SER A 357 2.91 -10.00 -4.47
N THR A 358 2.28 -8.81 -4.44
CA THR A 358 2.92 -7.51 -4.18
C THR A 358 2.99 -7.14 -2.70
N LEU A 359 2.66 -8.05 -1.77
CA LEU A 359 2.83 -7.80 -0.33
C LEU A 359 4.26 -8.15 0.11
N ARG A 360 4.93 -7.20 0.76
CA ARG A 360 6.30 -7.35 1.30
C ARG A 360 6.36 -7.79 2.74
N TYR A 361 5.53 -7.20 3.60
CA TYR A 361 5.74 -7.16 5.05
C TYR A 361 4.64 -7.93 5.77
N PRO A 362 4.85 -9.21 6.13
CA PRO A 362 3.85 -10.05 6.78
C PRO A 362 3.43 -9.52 8.16
N GLU A 363 4.33 -8.87 8.89
CA GLU A 363 4.06 -8.31 10.23
C GLU A 363 2.86 -7.36 10.26
N ARG A 364 2.47 -6.77 9.13
CA ARG A 364 1.27 -5.91 9.05
C ARG A 364 -0.03 -6.67 9.33
N PHE A 365 -0.05 -8.00 9.22
CA PHE A 365 -1.17 -8.82 9.68
C PHE A 365 -1.40 -8.73 11.20
N LEU A 366 -0.43 -8.22 11.97
CA LEU A 366 -0.64 -7.91 13.39
C LEU A 366 -1.69 -6.81 13.62
N VAL A 367 -1.98 -5.96 12.63
CA VAL A 367 -3.08 -4.98 12.69
C VAL A 367 -4.44 -5.69 12.71
N LEU A 368 -4.63 -6.72 11.88
CA LEU A 368 -5.84 -7.54 11.87
C LEU A 368 -5.93 -8.42 13.12
N PHE A 369 -4.79 -8.89 13.63
CA PHE A 369 -4.73 -9.55 14.94
C PHE A 369 -5.21 -8.61 16.05
N ALA A 370 -4.76 -7.35 16.09
CA ALA A 370 -5.18 -6.37 17.10
C ALA A 370 -6.70 -6.16 17.10
N LEU A 371 -7.33 -6.09 15.91
CA LEU A 371 -8.78 -6.01 15.78
C LEU A 371 -9.49 -7.26 16.33
N ALA A 372 -9.02 -8.45 15.94
CA ALA A 372 -9.59 -9.71 16.41
C ALA A 372 -9.40 -9.90 17.92
N ALA A 373 -8.22 -9.55 18.44
CA ALA A 373 -7.89 -9.60 19.87
C ALA A 373 -8.74 -8.63 20.69
N SER A 374 -8.97 -7.42 20.19
CA SER A 374 -9.91 -6.46 20.79
C SER A 374 -11.33 -7.04 20.90
N ALA A 375 -11.84 -7.67 19.84
CA ALA A 375 -13.15 -8.32 19.85
C ALA A 375 -13.22 -9.51 20.82
N VAL A 376 -12.16 -10.33 20.93
CA VAL A 376 -12.06 -11.42 21.91
C VAL A 376 -12.06 -10.86 23.34
N ALA A 377 -11.27 -9.82 23.62
CA ALA A 377 -11.22 -9.18 24.92
C ALA A 377 -12.58 -8.57 25.33
N ALA A 378 -13.28 -7.92 24.41
CA ALA A 378 -14.63 -7.39 24.64
C ALA A 378 -15.64 -8.50 25.03
N LEU A 379 -15.53 -9.67 24.39
CA LEU A 379 -16.34 -10.85 24.71
C LEU A 379 -15.94 -11.50 26.04
N GLY A 380 -14.68 -11.36 26.46
CA GLY A 380 -14.21 -11.72 27.79
C GLY A 380 -14.84 -10.88 28.89
N VAL A 381 -14.84 -9.54 28.75
CA VAL A 381 -15.56 -8.65 29.68
C VAL A 381 -17.05 -8.99 29.74
N THR A 382 -17.65 -9.29 28.60
CA THR A 382 -19.05 -9.73 28.51
C THR A 382 -19.32 -11.01 29.30
N ARG A 383 -18.38 -11.96 29.27
CA ARG A 383 -18.48 -13.19 30.05
C ARG A 383 -18.41 -12.90 31.55
N LEU A 384 -17.48 -12.06 31.98
CA LEU A 384 -17.35 -11.67 33.38
C LEU A 384 -18.62 -10.97 33.89
N GLN A 385 -19.22 -10.07 33.10
CA GLN A 385 -20.51 -9.46 33.41
C GLN A 385 -21.68 -10.45 33.45
N ALA A 386 -21.61 -11.55 32.70
CA ALA A 386 -22.61 -12.60 32.78
C ALA A 386 -22.46 -13.43 34.08
N MET A 387 -21.23 -13.63 34.56
CA MET A 387 -20.95 -14.34 35.81
C MET A 387 -21.46 -13.58 37.04
N THR A 388 -21.35 -12.24 37.05
CA THR A 388 -21.91 -11.41 38.14
C THR A 388 -23.43 -11.49 38.22
N ARG A 389 -24.10 -11.85 37.12
CA ARG A 389 -25.56 -12.00 37.02
C ARG A 389 -26.03 -13.44 37.04
N ALA A 390 -25.22 -14.39 37.52
CA ALA A 390 -25.58 -15.80 37.57
C ALA A 390 -26.90 -16.00 38.34
N ARG A 391 -27.89 -16.67 37.73
CA ARG A 391 -29.21 -16.97 38.33
C ARG A 391 -29.14 -18.15 39.30
N GLY A 392 -30.05 -18.19 40.28
CA GLY A 392 -30.16 -19.22 41.32
C GLY A 392 -29.63 -18.80 42.69
N GLN A 393 -29.96 -19.58 43.72
CA GLN A 393 -29.48 -19.40 45.10
C GLN A 393 -28.52 -20.54 45.47
N GLY A 394 -27.59 -20.30 46.39
CA GLY A 394 -26.66 -21.31 46.92
C GLY A 394 -25.19 -20.89 46.91
N ALA A 395 -24.40 -21.42 47.85
CA ALA A 395 -23.02 -21.01 48.11
C ALA A 395 -22.12 -21.02 46.86
N ARG A 396 -22.25 -22.03 45.99
CA ARG A 396 -21.49 -22.12 44.73
C ARG A 396 -21.81 -20.99 43.75
N ARG A 397 -23.07 -20.53 43.71
CA ARG A 397 -23.50 -19.41 42.84
C ARG A 397 -23.05 -18.08 43.42
N ASP A 398 -23.08 -17.91 44.73
CA ASP A 398 -22.59 -16.70 45.39
C ASP A 398 -21.07 -16.56 45.25
N GLN A 399 -20.32 -17.67 45.37
CA GLN A 399 -18.89 -17.72 45.03
C GLN A 399 -18.63 -17.34 43.58
N LEU A 400 -19.44 -17.84 42.63
CA LEU A 400 -19.30 -17.50 41.21
C LEU A 400 -19.56 -16.01 40.93
N ARG A 401 -20.56 -15.40 41.60
CA ARG A 401 -20.84 -13.96 41.50
C ARG A 401 -19.70 -13.14 42.07
N LEU A 402 -19.20 -13.51 43.25
CA LEU A 402 -18.09 -12.84 43.91
C LEU A 402 -16.80 -12.91 43.07
N LEU A 403 -16.43 -14.12 42.60
CA LEU A 403 -15.28 -14.32 41.73
C LEU A 403 -15.45 -13.56 40.41
N GLY A 404 -16.60 -13.70 39.76
CA GLY A 404 -16.91 -12.99 38.52
C GLY A 404 -16.84 -11.47 38.69
N GLY A 405 -17.31 -10.95 39.83
CA GLY A 405 -17.26 -9.54 40.17
C GLY A 405 -15.84 -9.04 40.43
N ALA A 406 -15.07 -9.77 41.24
CA ALA A 406 -13.68 -9.45 41.51
C ALA A 406 -12.84 -9.47 40.21
N THR A 407 -12.96 -10.53 39.40
CA THR A 407 -12.25 -10.63 38.12
C THR A 407 -12.72 -9.59 37.11
N LEU A 408 -14.01 -9.23 37.09
CA LEU A 408 -14.52 -8.12 36.27
C LEU A 408 -13.88 -6.79 36.66
N THR A 409 -13.83 -6.48 37.95
CA THR A 409 -13.17 -5.27 38.45
C THR A 409 -11.71 -5.23 38.01
N VAL A 410 -10.95 -6.31 38.24
CA VAL A 410 -9.55 -6.39 37.82
C VAL A 410 -9.42 -6.19 36.31
N ALA A 411 -10.24 -6.86 35.50
CA ALA A 411 -10.20 -6.73 34.05
C ALA A 411 -10.52 -5.30 33.57
N VAL A 412 -11.51 -4.62 34.18
CA VAL A 412 -11.86 -3.23 33.85
C VAL A 412 -10.74 -2.28 34.25
N THR A 413 -10.19 -2.42 35.45
CA THR A 413 -9.07 -1.59 35.92
C THR A 413 -7.85 -1.77 35.03
N LEU A 414 -7.51 -3.00 34.65
CA LEU A 414 -6.40 -3.29 33.74
C LEU A 414 -6.63 -2.69 32.35
N LEU A 415 -7.84 -2.78 31.79
CA LEU A 415 -8.16 -2.17 30.49
C LEU A 415 -8.06 -0.64 30.53
N LEU A 416 -8.50 0.00 31.63
CA LEU A 416 -8.34 1.44 31.83
C LEU A 416 -6.86 1.82 32.00
N ALA A 417 -6.09 1.05 32.77
CA ALA A 417 -4.65 1.25 32.92
C ALA A 417 -3.90 1.06 31.59
N ASN A 418 -4.40 0.21 30.69
CA ASN A 418 -3.82 -0.01 29.36
C ASN A 418 -3.84 1.24 28.46
N LEU A 419 -4.72 2.21 28.74
CA LEU A 419 -4.77 3.46 27.98
C LEU A 419 -3.45 4.25 28.09
N GLY A 420 -2.82 4.25 29.28
CA GLY A 420 -1.57 4.97 29.52
C GLY A 420 -0.44 4.52 28.59
N PRO A 421 -0.07 3.23 28.56
CA PRO A 421 0.94 2.71 27.63
C PRO A 421 0.57 2.93 26.15
N LEU A 422 -0.69 2.78 25.75
CA LEU A 422 -1.10 2.98 24.35
C LEU A 422 -0.93 4.45 23.92
N VAL A 423 -1.40 5.39 24.74
CA VAL A 423 -1.26 6.84 24.50
C VAL A 423 0.22 7.24 24.55
N SER A 424 0.97 6.75 25.54
CA SER A 424 2.41 7.04 25.64
C SER A 424 3.16 6.51 24.42
N ASN A 425 2.86 5.30 23.95
CA ASN A 425 3.49 4.75 22.74
C ASN A 425 3.19 5.60 21.50
N MET A 426 1.94 6.05 21.35
CA MET A 426 1.56 7.00 20.29
C MET A 426 2.36 8.30 20.38
N GLN A 427 2.35 8.95 21.54
CA GLN A 427 3.02 10.23 21.72
C GLN A 427 4.54 10.11 21.55
N THR A 428 5.16 9.02 22.01
CA THR A 428 6.59 8.77 21.80
C THR A 428 6.92 8.64 20.31
N ALA A 429 6.12 7.89 19.54
CA ALA A 429 6.31 7.76 18.10
C ALA A 429 6.21 9.12 17.40
N LEU A 430 5.16 9.89 17.72
CA LEU A 430 4.90 11.19 17.08
C LEU A 430 5.93 12.26 17.48
N LYS A 431 6.45 12.23 18.71
CA LYS A 431 7.53 13.15 19.13
C LYS A 431 8.88 12.79 18.55
N GLY A 432 9.11 11.51 18.21
CA GLY A 432 10.35 11.05 17.60
C GLY A 432 10.45 11.25 16.09
N ARG A 433 9.49 11.97 15.49
CA ARG A 433 9.50 12.24 14.04
C ARG A 433 10.50 13.35 13.75
N PRO A 434 11.30 13.24 12.68
CA PRO A 434 12.08 14.36 12.21
C PRO A 434 11.14 15.39 11.60
N MET A 435 11.11 16.59 12.18
CA MET A 435 10.24 17.69 11.77
C MET A 435 11.09 18.90 11.38
N ASP A 436 10.72 19.57 10.30
CA ASP A 436 11.38 20.77 9.80
C ASP A 436 10.35 21.84 9.40
N THR A 437 10.83 23.05 9.18
CA THR A 437 10.06 24.13 8.57
C THR A 437 9.63 23.76 7.15
N PRO A 438 8.41 24.12 6.73
CA PRO A 438 7.96 23.84 5.37
C PRO A 438 8.77 24.67 4.36
N PRO A 439 8.97 24.15 3.13
CA PRO A 439 9.65 24.89 2.07
C PRO A 439 8.97 26.22 1.77
N GLU A 440 9.78 27.24 1.51
CA GLU A 440 9.29 28.50 0.95
C GLU A 440 8.71 28.26 -0.45
N ARG A 441 7.60 28.94 -0.75
CA ARG A 441 6.98 28.88 -2.07
C ARG A 441 7.63 29.91 -2.99
N ALA A 442 8.29 29.43 -4.03
CA ALA A 442 8.80 30.24 -5.13
C ALA A 442 7.95 29.93 -6.38
N VAL A 443 6.95 30.77 -6.62
CA VAL A 443 6.08 30.64 -7.79
C VAL A 443 6.83 31.16 -9.02
N GLY A 444 6.94 30.33 -10.05
CA GLY A 444 7.58 30.66 -11.30
C GLY A 444 7.10 29.76 -12.43
N GLU A 445 7.75 29.85 -13.58
CA GLU A 445 7.49 28.92 -14.67
C GLU A 445 7.88 27.50 -14.29
N PHE A 446 7.07 26.53 -14.74
CA PHE A 446 7.34 25.12 -14.49
C PHE A 446 8.58 24.67 -15.27
N HIS A 447 9.45 23.95 -14.56
CA HIS A 447 10.61 23.30 -15.14
C HIS A 447 10.97 21.99 -14.44
N GLN A 448 11.52 21.03 -15.18
CA GLN A 448 12.12 19.85 -14.56
C GLN A 448 13.46 20.20 -13.91
N ALA A 449 13.78 19.50 -12.83
CA ALA A 449 15.07 19.53 -12.17
C ALA A 449 15.56 18.10 -11.98
N ARG A 450 16.87 17.86 -12.12
CA ARG A 450 17.48 16.55 -11.82
C ARG A 450 17.05 16.08 -10.42
N GLY A 451 17.18 16.99 -9.47
CA GLY A 451 16.72 16.90 -8.09
C GLY A 451 17.18 15.65 -7.32
N THR A 452 16.60 15.46 -6.14
CA THR A 452 16.92 14.33 -5.24
C THR A 452 15.66 13.77 -4.60
N ARG A 453 15.63 12.44 -4.46
CA ARG A 453 14.55 11.71 -3.78
C ARG A 453 14.33 12.10 -2.31
N TRP A 454 15.32 12.71 -1.67
CA TRP A 454 15.25 13.07 -0.25
C TRP A 454 14.60 14.43 0.02
N ALA A 455 14.23 15.17 -1.03
CA ALA A 455 13.65 16.50 -0.92
C ALA A 455 12.40 16.68 -1.83
N LEU A 456 11.67 15.60 -2.12
CA LEU A 456 10.55 15.62 -3.08
C LEU A 456 9.47 16.65 -2.71
N ALA A 457 9.21 16.84 -1.41
CA ALA A 457 8.22 17.80 -0.94
C ALA A 457 8.59 19.27 -1.21
N TYR A 458 9.85 19.56 -1.56
CA TYR A 458 10.36 20.91 -1.79
C TYR A 458 10.20 21.38 -3.25
N TYR A 459 10.18 20.45 -4.23
CA TYR A 459 10.20 20.81 -5.64
C TYR A 459 8.89 21.45 -6.14
N GLY A 460 7.75 20.88 -5.77
CA GLY A 460 6.42 21.43 -6.13
C GLY A 460 6.25 22.90 -5.70
N PRO A 461 6.53 23.26 -4.43
CA PRO A 461 6.54 24.65 -3.94
C PRO A 461 7.45 25.62 -4.71
N MET A 462 8.52 25.11 -5.34
CA MET A 462 9.44 25.90 -6.18
C MET A 462 9.06 25.89 -7.67
N SER A 463 7.87 25.42 -8.02
CA SER A 463 7.43 25.23 -9.41
C SER A 463 8.36 24.30 -10.21
N ARG A 464 9.01 23.33 -9.54
CA ARG A 464 9.92 22.38 -10.17
C ARG A 464 9.36 20.96 -10.14
N GLY A 465 9.51 20.23 -11.23
CA GLY A 465 9.40 18.77 -11.24
C GLY A 465 10.74 18.12 -10.92
N VAL A 466 10.73 16.88 -10.43
CA VAL A 466 11.94 16.12 -10.11
C VAL A 466 12.04 14.86 -10.96
N LEU A 467 13.22 14.66 -11.56
CA LEU A 467 13.51 13.50 -12.39
C LEU A 467 13.91 12.27 -11.55
N SER A 468 14.48 12.49 -10.35
CA SER A 468 14.78 11.43 -9.38
C SER A 468 13.49 10.78 -8.86
N CYS A 469 13.29 9.50 -9.20
CA CYS A 469 12.11 8.74 -8.82
C CYS A 469 12.37 7.85 -7.59
N TYR A 470 11.44 7.81 -6.65
CA TYR A 470 11.48 7.00 -5.43
C TYR A 470 10.09 6.47 -5.08
N ASP A 471 9.50 5.74 -6.01
CA ASP A 471 8.22 5.06 -5.78
C ASP A 471 8.43 3.57 -5.44
N ALA A 472 7.42 3.00 -4.81
CA ALA A 472 7.28 1.59 -4.52
C ALA A 472 7.19 0.71 -5.78
N TYR A 473 6.94 1.26 -6.97
CA TYR A 473 6.90 0.57 -8.27
C TYR A 473 7.77 1.29 -9.31
N PRO A 474 8.24 0.58 -10.37
CA PRO A 474 9.15 1.17 -11.35
C PRO A 474 8.38 2.07 -12.32
N VAL A 475 8.21 3.35 -11.99
CA VAL A 475 7.55 4.33 -12.87
C VAL A 475 8.26 4.30 -14.24
N PRO A 476 7.54 4.10 -15.36
CA PRO A 476 8.15 4.17 -16.68
C PRO A 476 8.66 5.60 -16.94
N GLN A 477 9.98 5.76 -17.01
CA GLN A 477 10.62 7.05 -17.26
C GLN A 477 11.37 7.04 -18.60
N SER A 478 11.35 8.17 -19.31
CA SER A 478 12.23 8.35 -20.46
C SER A 478 13.68 8.62 -20.00
N PRO A 479 14.69 7.98 -20.61
CA PRO A 479 16.08 8.37 -20.42
C PRO A 479 16.41 9.74 -21.03
N LEU A 480 15.52 10.32 -21.84
CA LEU A 480 15.71 11.62 -22.49
C LEU A 480 15.25 12.81 -21.62
N LEU A 481 14.68 12.56 -20.45
CA LEU A 481 14.30 13.61 -19.51
C LEU A 481 15.52 14.39 -19.04
N ARG A 482 15.41 15.72 -19.04
CA ARG A 482 16.53 16.63 -18.76
C ARG A 482 16.16 17.71 -17.77
N GLY A 483 17.08 18.02 -16.85
CA GLY A 483 16.89 19.09 -15.85
C GLY A 483 17.62 20.39 -16.19
N ASP A 484 18.24 20.46 -17.36
CA ASP A 484 19.14 21.52 -17.82
C ASP A 484 18.65 22.22 -19.10
N LEU A 485 17.40 21.95 -19.51
CA LEU A 485 16.80 22.56 -20.68
C LEU A 485 16.43 24.02 -20.41
N ALA A 486 16.60 24.86 -21.43
CA ALA A 486 16.14 26.25 -21.37
C ALA A 486 14.61 26.34 -21.36
N ASN A 487 13.94 25.50 -22.16
CA ASN A 487 12.48 25.37 -22.24
C ASN A 487 12.09 23.90 -22.12
N GLU A 488 10.94 23.62 -21.50
CA GLU A 488 10.43 22.26 -21.36
C GLU A 488 9.91 21.69 -22.69
N GLU A 489 9.57 22.56 -23.63
CA GLU A 489 9.06 22.19 -24.95
C GLU A 489 10.03 22.68 -26.04
N TYR A 490 10.43 21.77 -26.93
CA TYR A 490 11.46 22.02 -27.94
C TYR A 490 11.30 21.10 -29.16
N LEU A 491 11.91 21.45 -30.29
CA LEU A 491 11.91 20.61 -31.50
C LEU A 491 13.06 19.60 -31.45
N ALA A 492 12.80 18.38 -31.92
CA ALA A 492 13.82 17.35 -32.08
C ALA A 492 14.93 17.82 -33.04
N GLU A 493 14.55 18.47 -34.14
CA GLU A 493 15.44 19.21 -35.03
C GLU A 493 15.29 20.73 -34.77
N PRO A 494 16.25 21.38 -34.06
CA PRO A 494 16.13 22.79 -33.68
C PRO A 494 16.01 23.77 -34.86
N ASP A 495 16.51 23.40 -36.03
CA ASP A 495 16.47 24.22 -37.25
C ASP A 495 15.15 24.06 -38.04
N ALA A 496 14.22 23.20 -37.59
CA ALA A 496 12.96 22.98 -38.28
C ALA A 496 11.92 24.09 -38.04
N GLY A 497 12.10 24.93 -37.02
CA GLY A 497 11.15 25.98 -36.68
C GLY A 497 11.28 26.54 -35.26
N THR A 498 10.20 27.12 -34.75
CA THR A 498 10.12 27.69 -33.40
C THR A 498 8.94 27.14 -32.62
N VAL A 499 9.11 27.00 -31.30
CA VAL A 499 8.05 26.60 -30.36
C VAL A 499 7.99 27.64 -29.25
N THR A 500 6.79 28.08 -28.89
CA THR A 500 6.57 29.00 -27.77
C THR A 500 5.39 28.50 -26.94
N ARG A 501 5.60 28.38 -25.63
CA ARG A 501 4.54 27.98 -24.69
C ARG A 501 3.66 29.17 -24.35
N THR A 502 2.36 29.04 -24.59
CA THR A 502 1.36 30.07 -24.30
C THR A 502 0.57 29.77 -23.03
N TYR A 503 0.41 28.49 -22.67
CA TYR A 503 -0.25 28.07 -21.44
C TYR A 503 0.32 26.77 -20.90
N TRP A 504 0.39 26.66 -19.57
CA TRP A 504 0.80 25.45 -18.89
C TRP A 504 -0.11 25.14 -17.70
N SER A 505 -0.51 23.88 -17.58
CA SER A 505 -1.08 23.27 -16.40
C SER A 505 -0.79 21.77 -16.38
N PRO A 506 -1.02 21.08 -15.25
CA PRO A 506 -0.77 19.64 -15.14
C PRO A 506 -1.42 18.80 -16.25
N ASN A 507 -2.69 19.06 -16.59
CA ASN A 507 -3.40 18.30 -17.62
C ASN A 507 -3.43 18.94 -19.00
N LYS A 508 -2.82 20.12 -19.20
CA LYS A 508 -2.98 20.90 -20.44
C LYS A 508 -1.76 21.76 -20.74
N ILE A 509 -1.25 21.67 -21.97
CA ILE A 509 -0.14 22.50 -22.47
C ILE A 509 -0.59 23.11 -23.80
N GLU A 510 -0.46 24.42 -23.97
CA GLU A 510 -0.72 25.10 -25.24
C GLU A 510 0.56 25.72 -25.78
N LEU A 511 0.80 25.49 -27.07
CA LEU A 511 2.03 25.85 -27.76
C LEU A 511 1.69 26.49 -29.10
N ASP A 512 2.34 27.59 -29.42
CA ASP A 512 2.39 28.13 -30.77
C ASP A 512 3.66 27.60 -31.44
N VAL A 513 3.48 26.89 -32.56
CA VAL A 513 4.55 26.22 -33.29
C VAL A 513 4.56 26.71 -34.73
N ASP A 514 5.71 27.16 -35.22
CA ASP A 514 5.91 27.57 -36.61
C ASP A 514 7.01 26.71 -37.24
N LEU A 515 6.64 25.86 -38.19
CA LEU A 515 7.53 24.85 -38.78
C LEU A 515 7.77 25.10 -40.27
N ALA A 516 9.03 25.19 -40.67
CA ALA A 516 9.43 25.24 -42.08
C ALA A 516 9.21 23.91 -42.81
N ARG A 517 9.26 22.79 -42.07
CA ARG A 517 9.07 21.42 -42.55
C ARG A 517 8.44 20.57 -41.45
N GLY A 518 7.84 19.43 -41.81
CA GLY A 518 7.32 18.50 -40.81
C GLY A 518 8.42 18.10 -39.81
N ALA A 519 8.10 18.14 -38.52
CA ALA A 519 9.07 17.95 -37.44
C ALA A 519 8.40 17.40 -36.18
N ARG A 520 9.23 16.84 -35.29
CA ARG A 520 8.77 16.35 -33.99
C ARG A 520 8.96 17.40 -32.91
N LEU A 521 7.85 17.80 -32.30
CA LEU A 521 7.84 18.53 -31.04
C LEU A 521 8.05 17.55 -29.88
N LEU A 522 8.92 17.90 -28.94
CA LEU A 522 9.19 17.17 -27.71
C LEU A 522 8.76 18.00 -26.51
N VAL A 523 8.16 17.34 -25.52
CA VAL A 523 7.82 17.90 -24.22
C VAL A 523 8.59 17.12 -23.17
N ASN A 524 9.27 17.82 -22.27
CA ASN A 524 10.15 17.25 -21.24
C ASN A 524 9.36 16.62 -20.08
N GLN A 525 8.47 15.69 -20.44
CA GLN A 525 7.65 14.88 -19.55
C GLN A 525 7.50 13.47 -20.13
N ASN A 526 7.23 12.49 -19.28
CA ASN A 526 7.00 11.12 -19.74
C ASN A 526 5.76 11.02 -20.64
N TRP A 527 5.85 10.15 -21.63
CA TRP A 527 4.73 9.79 -22.47
C TRP A 527 3.74 8.89 -21.73
N HIS A 528 2.45 9.09 -22.03
CA HIS A 528 1.36 8.23 -21.57
C HIS A 528 0.27 8.20 -22.65
N PRO A 529 -0.41 7.07 -22.91
CA PRO A 529 -1.45 6.95 -23.94
C PRO A 529 -2.67 7.87 -23.74
N GLY A 530 -2.81 8.45 -22.55
CA GLY A 530 -3.86 9.40 -22.21
C GLY A 530 -3.63 10.83 -22.72
N TRP A 531 -2.43 11.13 -23.28
CA TRP A 531 -2.12 12.41 -23.91
C TRP A 531 -2.71 12.51 -25.32
N ARG A 532 -3.21 13.70 -25.67
CA ARG A 532 -3.82 14.00 -26.97
C ARG A 532 -3.42 15.39 -27.44
N ALA A 533 -3.24 15.56 -28.75
CA ALA A 533 -2.98 16.85 -29.39
C ALA A 533 -4.20 17.32 -30.20
N SER A 534 -4.35 18.64 -30.37
CA SER A 534 -5.32 19.22 -31.31
C SER A 534 -4.91 19.06 -32.78
N VAL A 535 -3.60 19.00 -33.02
CA VAL A 535 -2.96 18.86 -34.34
C VAL A 535 -1.79 17.90 -34.20
N GLY A 536 -1.58 17.06 -35.21
CA GLY A 536 -0.51 16.06 -35.20
C GLY A 536 -0.81 14.81 -34.39
N ASP A 537 0.14 13.89 -34.40
CA ASP A 537 0.03 12.60 -33.73
C ASP A 537 0.90 12.57 -32.47
N VAL A 538 0.29 12.20 -31.33
CA VAL A 538 1.03 12.03 -30.07
C VAL A 538 1.80 10.72 -30.10
N VAL A 539 3.12 10.80 -29.92
CA VAL A 539 4.06 9.68 -30.05
C VAL A 539 4.97 9.55 -28.83
N SER A 540 5.47 8.34 -28.59
CA SER A 540 6.49 8.07 -27.58
C SER A 540 7.88 8.13 -28.21
N SER A 541 8.68 9.14 -27.87
CA SER A 541 10.08 9.26 -28.30
C SER A 541 10.98 8.69 -27.22
N THR A 542 11.22 7.37 -27.24
CA THR A 542 11.95 6.66 -26.17
C THR A 542 11.33 6.93 -24.79
N GLY A 543 10.01 6.88 -24.69
CA GLY A 543 9.27 7.18 -23.45
C GLY A 543 9.04 8.67 -23.17
N LEU A 544 9.63 9.60 -23.94
CA LEU A 544 9.38 11.04 -23.82
C LEU A 544 8.11 11.42 -24.61
N LEU A 545 7.32 12.35 -24.09
CA LEU A 545 6.15 12.88 -24.77
C LEU A 545 6.56 13.66 -26.02
N GLY A 546 6.11 13.19 -27.19
CA GLY A 546 6.33 13.87 -28.47
C GLY A 546 5.05 14.03 -29.28
N VAL A 547 5.10 14.94 -30.25
CA VAL A 547 4.02 15.20 -31.21
C VAL A 547 4.62 15.38 -32.60
N ASP A 548 4.21 14.55 -33.54
CA ASP A 548 4.59 14.70 -34.95
C ASP A 548 3.67 15.71 -35.63
N LEU A 549 4.23 16.81 -36.12
CA LEU A 549 3.49 17.94 -36.69
C LEU A 549 3.87 18.16 -38.16
N PRO A 550 2.91 18.51 -39.03
CA PRO A 550 3.19 18.90 -40.41
C PRO A 550 3.81 20.32 -40.45
N ALA A 551 4.38 20.70 -41.59
CA ALA A 551 4.87 22.07 -41.82
C ALA A 551 3.75 23.11 -41.66
N GLY A 552 4.12 24.34 -41.32
CA GLY A 552 3.22 25.49 -41.15
C GLY A 552 3.08 25.97 -39.70
N LYS A 553 2.17 26.92 -39.51
CA LYS A 553 1.84 27.52 -38.21
C LYS A 553 0.70 26.77 -37.55
N HIS A 554 0.91 26.31 -36.33
CA HIS A 554 -0.05 25.51 -35.56
C HIS A 554 -0.20 26.07 -34.15
N HIS A 555 -1.44 26.08 -33.66
CA HIS A 555 -1.73 26.21 -32.23
C HIS A 555 -2.01 24.81 -31.67
N VAL A 556 -1.00 24.24 -31.02
CA VAL A 556 -1.02 22.86 -30.52
C VAL A 556 -1.51 22.85 -29.08
N VAL A 557 -2.62 22.17 -28.83
CA VAL A 557 -3.20 22.00 -27.50
C VAL A 557 -3.06 20.53 -27.09
N LEU A 558 -2.16 20.28 -26.14
CA LEU A 558 -2.00 18.98 -25.50
C LEU A 558 -2.94 18.86 -24.30
N ARG A 559 -3.66 17.74 -24.18
CA ARG A 559 -4.56 17.44 -23.05
C ARG A 559 -4.35 16.02 -22.54
N PHE A 560 -4.33 15.87 -21.22
CA PHE A 560 -4.29 14.57 -20.56
C PHE A 560 -5.67 14.18 -20.05
N LEU A 561 -6.27 13.13 -20.63
CA LEU A 561 -7.54 12.56 -20.19
C LEU A 561 -7.58 11.06 -20.48
N PRO A 562 -7.06 10.21 -19.56
CA PRO A 562 -6.96 8.79 -19.81
C PRO A 562 -8.32 8.08 -19.75
N ARG A 563 -8.48 7.04 -20.57
CA ARG A 563 -9.67 6.18 -20.65
C ARG A 563 -10.03 5.57 -19.31
N ALA A 564 -9.04 5.13 -18.54
CA ALA A 564 -9.29 4.55 -17.22
C ALA A 564 -9.90 5.56 -16.24
N ALA A 565 -9.53 6.84 -16.31
CA ALA A 565 -10.15 7.88 -15.49
C ALA A 565 -11.63 8.09 -15.88
N VAL A 566 -11.90 8.22 -17.18
CA VAL A 566 -13.28 8.41 -17.70
C VAL A 566 -14.16 7.19 -17.40
N GLY A 567 -13.68 5.99 -17.74
CA GLY A 567 -14.41 4.75 -17.50
C GLY A 567 -14.59 4.46 -16.01
N GLY A 568 -13.56 4.68 -15.19
CA GLY A 568 -13.64 4.58 -13.74
C GLY A 568 -14.70 5.52 -13.17
N ALA A 569 -14.72 6.78 -13.60
CA ALA A 569 -15.73 7.76 -13.18
C ALA A 569 -17.15 7.33 -13.56
N LEU A 570 -17.38 6.92 -14.81
CA LEU A 570 -18.68 6.45 -15.28
C LEU A 570 -19.19 5.25 -14.45
N ILE A 571 -18.31 4.27 -14.19
CA ILE A 571 -18.64 3.10 -13.36
C ILE A 571 -18.97 3.50 -11.92
N SER A 572 -18.19 4.40 -11.33
CA SER A 572 -18.41 4.86 -9.96
C SER A 572 -19.72 5.64 -9.80
N PHE A 573 -20.04 6.55 -10.74
CA PHE A 573 -21.31 7.28 -10.72
C PHE A 573 -22.52 6.37 -10.96
N ALA A 574 -22.43 5.43 -11.90
CA ALA A 574 -23.49 4.45 -12.13
C ALA A 574 -23.71 3.57 -10.89
N SER A 575 -22.63 3.10 -10.27
CA SER A 575 -22.67 2.29 -9.04
C SER A 575 -23.26 3.08 -7.86
N LEU A 576 -22.94 4.37 -7.74
CA LEU A 576 -23.53 5.25 -6.73
C LEU A 576 -25.04 5.43 -6.96
N GLY A 577 -25.48 5.70 -8.19
CA GLY A 577 -26.90 5.82 -8.53
C GLY A 577 -27.67 4.53 -8.23
N LEU A 578 -27.09 3.37 -8.57
CA LEU A 578 -27.66 2.06 -8.24
C LEU A 578 -27.69 1.80 -6.73
N LEU A 579 -26.66 2.16 -5.97
CA LEU A 579 -26.66 2.04 -4.52
C LEU A 579 -27.77 2.89 -3.89
N LEU A 580 -27.92 4.15 -4.31
CA LEU A 580 -28.98 5.05 -3.83
C LEU A 580 -30.38 4.49 -4.16
N LEU A 581 -30.55 3.94 -5.36
CA LEU A 581 -31.79 3.27 -5.77
C LEU A 581 -32.08 2.04 -4.91
N PHE A 582 -31.06 1.22 -4.63
CA PHE A 582 -31.16 0.06 -3.74
C PHE A 582 -31.60 0.49 -2.34
N LEU A 583 -30.93 1.48 -1.74
CA LEU A 583 -31.27 1.99 -0.42
C LEU A 583 -32.71 2.50 -0.35
N ARG A 584 -33.15 3.27 -1.37
CA ARG A 584 -34.52 3.78 -1.46
C ARG A 584 -35.55 2.65 -1.52
N LYS A 585 -35.34 1.65 -2.37
CA LYS A 585 -36.28 0.52 -2.54
C LYS A 585 -36.26 -0.44 -1.35
N ALA A 586 -35.07 -0.73 -0.80
CA ALA A 586 -34.89 -1.69 0.28
C ALA A 586 -35.55 -1.27 1.61
N ARG A 587 -35.76 0.04 1.82
CA ARG A 587 -36.54 0.57 2.97
C ARG A 587 -37.95 -0.01 3.05
N ARG A 588 -38.56 -0.36 1.91
CA ARG A 588 -39.94 -0.88 1.83
C ARG A 588 -40.03 -2.40 1.73
N LEU A 589 -38.91 -3.10 1.61
CA LEU A 589 -38.86 -4.56 1.41
C LEU A 589 -38.23 -5.24 2.62
N SER A 590 -38.56 -6.49 2.90
CA SER A 590 -37.92 -7.31 3.93
C SER A 590 -37.71 -8.75 3.44
N GLY A 591 -36.90 -9.53 4.17
CA GLY A 591 -36.68 -10.96 3.92
C GLY A 591 -36.34 -11.30 2.46
N ALA A 592 -37.06 -12.28 1.90
CA ALA A 592 -36.83 -12.79 0.56
C ALA A 592 -36.99 -11.72 -0.55
N ALA A 593 -37.92 -10.77 -0.40
CA ALA A 593 -38.13 -9.71 -1.38
C ALA A 593 -36.90 -8.79 -1.47
N ARG A 594 -36.29 -8.46 -0.32
CA ARG A 594 -35.07 -7.65 -0.27
C ARG A 594 -33.86 -8.42 -0.85
N SER A 595 -33.77 -9.72 -0.61
CA SER A 595 -32.72 -10.56 -1.22
C SER A 595 -32.87 -10.67 -2.74
N LYS A 596 -34.10 -10.82 -3.27
CA LYS A 596 -34.36 -10.76 -4.72
C LYS A 596 -33.96 -9.41 -5.32
N LEU A 597 -34.27 -8.30 -4.63
CA LEU A 597 -33.79 -6.98 -5.05
C LEU A 597 -32.26 -6.92 -5.05
N ALA A 598 -31.58 -7.44 -4.03
CA ALA A 598 -30.12 -7.45 -3.96
C ALA A 598 -29.48 -8.17 -5.15
N TRP A 599 -30.01 -9.34 -5.56
CA TRP A 599 -29.54 -10.04 -6.76
C TRP A 599 -29.77 -9.24 -8.06
N ARG A 600 -30.94 -8.60 -8.20
CA ARG A 600 -31.21 -7.73 -9.35
C ARG A 600 -30.25 -6.55 -9.41
N MET A 601 -29.95 -5.94 -8.27
CA MET A 601 -29.00 -4.83 -8.17
C MET A 601 -27.57 -5.28 -8.42
N ALA A 602 -27.19 -6.49 -8.00
CA ALA A 602 -25.91 -7.10 -8.32
C ALA A 602 -25.76 -7.25 -9.84
N ALA A 603 -26.74 -7.87 -10.51
CA ALA A 603 -26.75 -8.00 -11.97
C ALA A 603 -26.72 -6.64 -12.70
N ALA A 604 -27.51 -5.67 -12.22
CA ALA A 604 -27.51 -4.32 -12.79
C ALA A 604 -26.17 -3.60 -12.61
N THR A 605 -25.48 -3.80 -11.48
CA THR A 605 -24.15 -3.22 -11.23
C THR A 605 -23.12 -3.86 -12.16
N THR A 606 -23.16 -5.17 -12.35
CA THR A 606 -22.29 -5.86 -13.32
C THR A 606 -22.54 -5.36 -14.74
N ALA A 607 -23.80 -5.22 -15.16
CA ALA A 607 -24.14 -4.66 -16.47
C ALA A 607 -23.66 -3.21 -16.62
N ALA A 608 -23.82 -2.38 -15.59
CA ALA A 608 -23.33 -1.01 -15.59
C ALA A 608 -21.80 -0.94 -15.74
N VAL A 609 -21.05 -1.83 -15.09
CA VAL A 609 -19.59 -1.93 -15.26
C VAL A 609 -19.23 -2.23 -16.72
N LEU A 610 -19.89 -3.22 -17.33
CA LEU A 610 -19.62 -3.62 -18.71
C LEU A 610 -19.99 -2.51 -19.71
N LEU A 611 -21.16 -1.89 -19.55
CA LEU A 611 -21.64 -0.84 -20.43
C LEU A 611 -20.80 0.44 -20.31
N ALA A 612 -20.49 0.88 -19.08
CA ALA A 612 -19.66 2.06 -18.86
C ALA A 612 -18.21 1.84 -19.31
N GLY A 613 -17.67 0.64 -19.08
CA GLY A 613 -16.36 0.24 -19.59
C GLY A 613 -16.34 0.26 -21.13
N GLY A 614 -17.31 -0.39 -21.77
CA GLY A 614 -17.46 -0.39 -23.23
C GLY A 614 -17.62 1.01 -23.81
N ALA A 615 -18.41 1.88 -23.17
CA ALA A 615 -18.54 3.28 -23.57
C ALA A 615 -17.21 4.03 -23.47
N ALA A 616 -16.41 3.81 -22.42
CA ALA A 616 -15.09 4.43 -22.31
C ALA A 616 -14.15 3.96 -23.44
N PHE A 617 -14.15 2.67 -23.79
CA PHE A 617 -13.39 2.17 -24.93
C PHE A 617 -13.85 2.76 -26.28
N ALA A 618 -15.16 2.96 -26.47
CA ALA A 618 -15.71 3.53 -27.70
C ALA A 618 -15.45 5.04 -27.81
N LEU A 619 -15.58 5.79 -26.72
CA LEU A 619 -15.51 7.26 -26.70
C LEU A 619 -14.08 7.78 -26.53
N VAL A 620 -13.21 7.03 -25.86
CA VAL A 620 -11.84 7.46 -25.54
C VAL A 620 -10.87 6.58 -26.32
N ARG A 621 -10.48 7.04 -27.51
CA ARG A 621 -9.39 6.42 -28.28
C ARG A 621 -8.06 6.75 -27.61
N GLU A 622 -7.27 5.71 -27.43
CA GLU A 622 -5.90 5.77 -26.90
C GLU A 622 -5.09 4.79 -27.73
N PRO A 623 -3.84 5.14 -28.08
CA PRO A 623 -2.94 4.19 -28.70
C PRO A 623 -2.76 2.97 -27.79
N ALA A 624 -2.39 1.84 -28.41
CA ALA A 624 -1.98 0.69 -27.62
C ALA A 624 -0.85 1.10 -26.69
N LEU A 625 -0.89 0.59 -25.46
CA LEU A 625 0.21 0.78 -24.53
C LEU A 625 1.45 0.10 -25.09
N VAL A 626 2.37 0.91 -25.62
CA VAL A 626 3.68 0.43 -26.04
C VAL A 626 4.48 0.18 -24.77
N LYS A 627 4.64 -1.09 -24.40
CA LYS A 627 5.67 -1.44 -23.42
C LYS A 627 6.99 -1.00 -24.03
N PRO A 628 7.85 -0.27 -23.30
CA PRO A 628 9.19 0.03 -23.79
C PRO A 628 9.81 -1.29 -24.29
N PRO A 629 10.44 -1.32 -25.47
CA PRO A 629 11.21 -2.48 -25.87
C PRO A 629 12.17 -2.78 -24.72
N ALA A 630 12.23 -4.05 -24.31
CA ALA A 630 13.11 -4.43 -23.23
C ALA A 630 14.54 -4.07 -23.65
N ALA A 631 15.08 -3.05 -23.01
CA ALA A 631 16.38 -2.48 -23.28
C ALA A 631 17.15 -2.47 -21.97
N THR A 632 18.48 -2.46 -22.07
CA THR A 632 19.33 -2.27 -20.92
C THR A 632 19.16 -0.85 -20.37
N PRO A 633 19.60 -0.57 -19.12
CA PRO A 633 19.63 0.80 -18.58
C PRO A 633 20.37 1.82 -19.46
N GLU A 634 21.23 1.32 -20.37
CA GLU A 634 22.02 2.12 -21.30
C GLU A 634 21.35 2.25 -22.70
N GLY A 635 20.15 1.69 -22.88
CA GLY A 635 19.38 1.77 -24.13
C GLY A 635 19.76 0.75 -25.20
N THR A 636 20.59 -0.25 -24.89
CA THR A 636 20.93 -1.34 -25.83
C THR A 636 19.85 -2.44 -25.83
N PRO A 637 19.70 -3.24 -26.91
CA PRO A 637 18.72 -4.33 -26.93
C PRO A 637 18.95 -5.34 -25.81
N LEU A 638 17.88 -5.72 -25.09
CA LEU A 638 17.97 -6.79 -24.07
C LEU A 638 18.20 -8.16 -24.72
N VAL A 639 17.57 -8.41 -25.87
CA VAL A 639 17.69 -9.70 -26.57
C VAL A 639 18.79 -9.57 -27.62
N LEU A 640 19.74 -10.51 -27.59
CA LEU A 640 20.86 -10.57 -28.53
C LEU A 640 20.77 -11.84 -29.39
N GLU A 641 21.27 -11.75 -30.63
CA GLU A 641 21.35 -12.91 -31.53
C GLU A 641 22.53 -13.82 -31.16
N LYS A 642 23.67 -13.23 -30.77
CA LYS A 642 24.91 -13.93 -30.37
C LYS A 642 25.62 -13.19 -29.25
N LEU A 643 26.55 -13.87 -28.59
CA LEU A 643 27.44 -13.24 -27.62
C LEU A 643 28.27 -12.13 -28.33
N PRO A 644 28.43 -10.95 -27.71
CA PRO A 644 29.27 -9.89 -28.26
C PRO A 644 30.72 -10.33 -28.42
N ASP A 645 31.39 -9.74 -29.41
CA ASP A 645 32.79 -10.04 -29.68
C ASP A 645 33.66 -9.70 -28.46
N GLY A 646 34.60 -10.58 -28.13
CA GLY A 646 35.46 -10.47 -26.94
C GLY A 646 34.85 -10.97 -25.62
N VAL A 647 33.62 -11.49 -25.63
CA VAL A 647 33.03 -12.19 -24.46
C VAL A 647 33.26 -13.71 -24.60
N ALA A 648 33.96 -14.31 -23.65
CA ALA A 648 34.19 -15.75 -23.65
C ALA A 648 32.89 -16.52 -23.29
N PRO A 649 32.55 -17.60 -24.02
CA PRO A 649 31.40 -18.42 -23.69
C PRO A 649 31.66 -19.23 -22.41
N LEU A 650 30.73 -19.17 -21.47
CA LEU A 650 30.76 -19.89 -20.19
C LEU A 650 29.86 -21.12 -20.19
N ALA A 651 28.62 -21.01 -20.69
CA ALA A 651 27.62 -22.09 -20.74
C ALA A 651 27.35 -22.80 -19.40
N VAL A 652 27.41 -22.08 -18.27
CA VAL A 652 27.15 -22.64 -16.93
C VAL A 652 25.64 -22.81 -16.71
N LYS A 653 25.17 -24.03 -16.41
CA LYS A 653 23.75 -24.32 -16.23
C LYS A 653 23.35 -24.44 -14.76
N PHE A 654 22.23 -23.83 -14.41
CA PHE A 654 21.62 -23.88 -13.08
C PHE A 654 20.39 -24.80 -13.09
N ALA A 655 20.18 -25.54 -12.00
CA ALA A 655 19.13 -26.56 -11.86
C ALA A 655 17.71 -26.06 -12.18
N ASP A 656 17.44 -24.77 -11.92
CA ASP A 656 16.10 -24.19 -12.02
C ASP A 656 15.83 -23.46 -13.34
N GLY A 657 16.56 -23.80 -14.42
CA GLY A 657 16.22 -23.37 -15.78
C GLY A 657 16.81 -22.03 -16.21
N MET A 658 17.97 -21.64 -15.67
CA MET A 658 18.78 -20.53 -16.16
C MET A 658 20.17 -21.01 -16.55
N THR A 659 20.76 -20.40 -17.58
CA THR A 659 22.12 -20.68 -18.06
C THR A 659 22.88 -19.38 -18.23
N LEU A 660 24.09 -19.27 -17.67
CA LEU A 660 25.00 -18.16 -17.89
C LEU A 660 25.87 -18.48 -19.11
N GLU A 661 25.56 -17.82 -20.23
CA GLU A 661 26.21 -18.04 -21.52
C GLU A 661 27.53 -17.28 -21.64
N GLY A 662 27.68 -16.16 -20.94
CA GLY A 662 28.90 -15.37 -20.91
C GLY A 662 28.84 -14.30 -19.83
N ALA A 663 29.98 -13.69 -19.54
CA ALA A 663 30.06 -12.52 -18.66
C ALA A 663 31.28 -11.67 -18.99
N ARG A 664 31.22 -10.36 -18.69
CA ARG A 664 32.32 -9.42 -18.90
C ARG A 664 32.30 -8.30 -17.87
N LEU A 665 33.38 -8.17 -17.10
CA LEU A 665 33.69 -6.95 -16.37
C LEU A 665 34.22 -5.91 -17.35
N ARG A 666 33.53 -4.76 -17.50
CA ARG A 666 33.95 -3.73 -18.48
C ARG A 666 35.27 -3.07 -18.08
N ARG A 667 35.56 -3.01 -16.79
CA ARG A 667 36.81 -2.53 -16.21
C ARG A 667 37.23 -3.44 -15.07
N THR A 668 38.53 -3.68 -14.94
CA THR A 668 39.14 -4.40 -13.82
C THR A 668 39.90 -3.47 -12.88
N THR A 669 39.99 -2.18 -13.21
CA THR A 669 40.57 -1.13 -12.37
C THR A 669 39.62 0.07 -12.36
N VAL A 670 39.28 0.54 -11.17
CA VAL A 670 38.32 1.64 -10.92
C VAL A 670 38.80 2.51 -9.77
N LEU A 671 38.30 3.74 -9.69
CA LEU A 671 38.52 4.63 -8.54
C LEU A 671 37.36 4.54 -7.54
N PRO A 672 37.55 4.96 -6.28
CA PRO A 672 36.44 5.17 -5.36
C PRO A 672 35.38 6.08 -5.97
N GLU A 673 34.12 5.82 -5.65
CA GLU A 673 32.92 6.54 -6.15
C GLU A 673 32.62 6.39 -7.65
N GLU A 674 33.48 5.73 -8.43
CA GLU A 674 33.17 5.38 -9.80
C GLU A 674 32.11 4.26 -9.89
N THR A 675 31.40 4.23 -11.01
CA THR A 675 30.46 3.15 -11.34
C THR A 675 31.17 2.04 -12.09
N LEU A 676 31.26 0.86 -11.49
CA LEU A 676 31.66 -0.37 -12.13
C LEU A 676 30.46 -0.99 -12.86
N THR A 677 30.67 -1.44 -14.10
CA THR A 677 29.64 -2.08 -14.91
C THR A 677 30.05 -3.51 -15.28
N LEU A 678 29.12 -4.44 -15.09
CA LEU A 678 29.24 -5.86 -15.40
C LEU A 678 28.16 -6.24 -16.42
N ASP A 679 28.58 -6.86 -17.53
CA ASP A 679 27.67 -7.47 -18.50
C ASP A 679 27.54 -8.97 -18.21
N LEU A 680 26.32 -9.45 -17.99
CA LEU A 680 25.97 -10.86 -17.84
C LEU A 680 25.09 -11.28 -19.02
N TYR A 681 25.30 -12.49 -19.54
CA TYR A 681 24.54 -13.00 -20.67
C TYR A 681 23.82 -14.28 -20.29
N TRP A 682 22.48 -14.22 -20.25
CA TRP A 682 21.64 -15.30 -19.74
C TRP A 682 20.83 -15.96 -20.85
N ARG A 683 20.57 -17.26 -20.71
CA ARG A 683 19.50 -17.97 -21.42
C ARG A 683 18.53 -18.56 -20.42
N VAL A 684 17.24 -18.41 -20.70
CA VAL A 684 16.16 -18.91 -19.83
C VAL A 684 15.43 -20.07 -20.50
N ALA A 685 15.26 -21.17 -19.76
CA ALA A 685 14.56 -22.37 -20.22
C ALA A 685 13.02 -22.27 -20.06
N GLU A 686 12.30 -23.12 -20.78
CA GLU A 686 10.82 -23.20 -20.72
C GLU A 686 10.29 -23.48 -19.30
N ASN A 687 11.00 -24.32 -18.55
CA ASN A 687 10.62 -24.77 -17.21
C ASN A 687 11.24 -23.94 -16.07
N VAL A 688 11.63 -22.69 -16.34
CA VAL A 688 12.27 -21.83 -15.34
C VAL A 688 11.42 -21.66 -14.07
N ASP A 689 12.04 -21.76 -12.89
CA ASP A 689 11.36 -21.50 -11.62
C ASP A 689 10.96 -20.01 -11.53
N ARG A 690 9.73 -19.72 -11.10
CA ARG A 690 9.20 -18.35 -10.99
C ARG A 690 9.71 -17.57 -9.78
N ARG A 691 10.59 -18.18 -8.99
CA ARG A 691 11.12 -17.59 -7.75
C ARG A 691 12.55 -17.12 -7.90
N LEU A 692 13.12 -17.13 -9.10
CA LEU A 692 14.53 -16.85 -9.33
C LEU A 692 14.85 -15.36 -9.33
N GLY A 693 16.10 -15.07 -8.98
CA GLY A 693 16.79 -13.81 -9.20
C GLY A 693 18.27 -14.09 -9.44
N VAL A 694 19.03 -13.05 -9.75
CA VAL A 694 20.48 -13.08 -9.93
C VAL A 694 21.12 -12.44 -8.71
N PHE A 695 22.24 -13.02 -8.25
CA PHE A 695 23.09 -12.38 -7.25
C PHE A 695 24.42 -12.01 -7.88
N VAL A 696 24.97 -10.86 -7.50
CA VAL A 696 26.29 -10.39 -7.94
C VAL A 696 27.04 -9.89 -6.71
N HIS A 697 28.09 -10.61 -6.31
CA HIS A 697 28.84 -10.35 -5.09
C HIS A 697 30.29 -10.03 -5.42
N PHE A 698 30.77 -8.89 -4.96
CA PHE A 698 32.18 -8.49 -4.99
C PHE A 698 32.76 -8.74 -3.61
N VAL A 699 33.49 -9.85 -3.48
CA VAL A 699 34.07 -10.30 -2.21
C VAL A 699 35.39 -9.60 -2.00
N ALA A 700 35.49 -8.80 -0.94
CA ALA A 700 36.69 -8.01 -0.65
C ALA A 700 37.85 -8.91 -0.18
N SER A 701 39.08 -8.52 -0.51
CA SER A 701 40.27 -9.10 0.11
C SER A 701 40.33 -8.80 1.62
N GLU A 702 39.81 -7.65 2.02
CA GLU A 702 39.70 -7.18 3.40
C GLU A 702 38.55 -6.15 3.52
N GLY A 703 37.72 -6.23 4.57
CA GLY A 703 36.57 -5.34 4.78
C GLY A 703 35.23 -5.91 4.33
N GLU A 704 34.26 -5.04 4.01
CA GLU A 704 32.90 -5.43 3.63
C GLU A 704 32.75 -5.77 2.13
N ASP A 705 31.93 -6.78 1.85
CA ASP A 705 31.56 -7.18 0.49
C ASP A 705 30.57 -6.20 -0.15
N ILE A 706 30.68 -5.99 -1.47
CA ILE A 706 29.69 -5.22 -2.23
C ILE A 706 28.71 -6.19 -2.90
N ARG A 707 27.40 -5.90 -2.84
CA ARG A 707 26.35 -6.76 -3.42
C ARG A 707 25.46 -5.97 -4.38
N ALA A 708 25.12 -6.60 -5.50
CA ALA A 708 24.27 -6.05 -6.56
C ALA A 708 23.23 -7.05 -7.04
N ASP A 709 22.59 -7.71 -6.06
CA ASP A 709 21.59 -8.74 -6.30
C ASP A 709 20.30 -8.11 -6.85
N HIS A 710 19.73 -8.71 -7.89
CA HIS A 710 18.57 -8.18 -8.57
C HIS A 710 17.66 -9.32 -9.07
N VAL A 711 16.41 -8.98 -9.39
CA VAL A 711 15.41 -9.95 -9.89
C VAL A 711 15.13 -9.74 -11.37
N MET A 712 15.23 -8.50 -11.82
CA MET A 712 14.98 -8.09 -13.20
C MET A 712 16.32 -8.07 -13.94
N LEU A 713 16.43 -8.82 -15.02
CA LEU A 713 17.57 -8.73 -15.93
C LEU A 713 17.57 -7.34 -16.57
N SER A 714 18.66 -6.59 -16.41
CA SER A 714 18.79 -5.20 -16.91
C SER A 714 17.67 -4.26 -16.46
N ASP A 715 17.09 -4.49 -15.27
CA ASP A 715 15.89 -3.79 -14.77
C ASP A 715 14.65 -3.87 -15.72
N ALA A 716 14.70 -4.74 -16.72
CA ALA A 716 13.73 -4.78 -17.82
C ALA A 716 12.77 -5.98 -17.74
N ILE A 717 13.26 -7.18 -17.41
CA ILE A 717 12.42 -8.40 -17.42
C ILE A 717 12.78 -9.41 -16.33
N GLU A 718 11.77 -10.10 -15.81
CA GLU A 718 11.95 -11.23 -14.90
C GLU A 718 12.36 -12.49 -15.69
N PRO A 719 13.20 -13.39 -15.13
CA PRO A 719 13.52 -14.67 -15.75
C PRO A 719 12.28 -15.43 -16.22
N GLU A 720 11.24 -15.55 -15.40
CA GLU A 720 10.02 -16.27 -15.75
C GLU A 720 9.23 -15.65 -16.91
N ARG A 721 9.35 -14.33 -17.13
CA ARG A 721 8.68 -13.61 -18.21
C ARG A 721 9.56 -13.40 -19.44
N ALA A 722 10.87 -13.63 -19.31
CA ALA A 722 11.81 -13.45 -20.38
C ALA A 722 11.52 -14.40 -21.56
N PRO A 723 11.78 -13.96 -22.82
CA PRO A 723 11.69 -14.84 -23.98
C PRO A 723 12.57 -16.08 -23.78
N LYS A 724 12.02 -17.25 -24.09
CA LYS A 724 12.66 -18.53 -23.81
C LYS A 724 13.65 -18.89 -24.91
N GLY A 725 14.75 -19.51 -24.51
CA GLY A 725 15.74 -20.02 -25.45
C GLY A 725 16.53 -18.96 -26.23
N VAL A 726 16.42 -17.66 -25.91
CA VAL A 726 17.23 -16.59 -26.52
C VAL A 726 18.31 -16.08 -25.56
N LEU A 727 19.29 -15.36 -26.11
CA LEU A 727 20.34 -14.72 -25.31
C LEU A 727 19.85 -13.36 -24.79
N LEU A 728 20.01 -13.12 -23.50
CA LEU A 728 19.58 -11.92 -22.79
C LEU A 728 20.78 -11.18 -22.21
N HIS A 729 20.85 -9.86 -22.40
CA HIS A 729 21.90 -8.98 -21.92
C HIS A 729 21.50 -8.29 -20.62
N ASP A 730 22.12 -8.70 -19.53
CA ASP A 730 21.88 -8.18 -18.18
C ASP A 730 23.04 -7.27 -17.76
N VAL A 731 22.77 -5.97 -17.67
CA VAL A 731 23.75 -4.93 -17.31
C VAL A 731 23.58 -4.59 -15.84
N VAL A 732 24.62 -4.83 -15.07
CA VAL A 732 24.65 -4.60 -13.62
C VAL A 732 25.63 -3.48 -13.31
N THR A 733 25.15 -2.41 -12.71
CA THR A 733 25.96 -1.26 -12.30
C THR A 733 26.11 -1.18 -10.79
N VAL A 734 27.33 -0.94 -10.31
CA VAL A 734 27.65 -0.84 -8.89
C VAL A 734 28.54 0.38 -8.66
N VAL A 735 28.16 1.25 -7.71
CA VAL A 735 29.01 2.36 -7.28
C VAL A 735 30.02 1.84 -6.25
N ILE A 736 31.29 2.10 -6.49
CA ILE A 736 32.38 1.69 -5.62
C ILE A 736 32.41 2.60 -4.39
N PRO A 737 32.33 2.09 -3.14
CA PRO A 737 32.33 2.94 -1.95
C PRO A 737 33.62 3.75 -1.80
N HIS A 738 33.52 4.95 -1.23
CA HIS A 738 34.64 5.87 -1.04
C HIS A 738 35.82 5.25 -0.25
N ASP A 739 35.54 4.38 0.72
CA ASP A 739 36.51 3.78 1.65
C ASP A 739 37.20 2.51 1.09
N THR A 740 37.27 2.35 -0.23
CA THR A 740 37.77 1.12 -0.87
C THR A 740 39.08 1.25 -1.62
N SER A 741 39.74 2.42 -1.61
CA SER A 741 41.06 2.60 -2.25
C SER A 741 42.08 1.58 -1.73
N GLY A 742 42.86 1.01 -2.65
CA GLY A 742 43.84 -0.04 -2.40
C GLY A 742 43.27 -1.45 -2.22
N LYS A 743 41.94 -1.62 -2.18
CA LYS A 743 41.30 -2.93 -2.00
C LYS A 743 41.14 -3.67 -3.33
N THR A 744 41.11 -5.00 -3.23
CA THR A 744 40.85 -5.89 -4.37
C THR A 744 39.60 -6.71 -4.09
N PHE A 745 38.74 -6.86 -5.10
CA PHE A 745 37.47 -7.57 -5.01
C PHE A 745 37.42 -8.71 -6.03
N LYS A 746 37.05 -9.91 -5.58
CA LYS A 746 36.66 -11.01 -6.48
C LYS A 746 35.18 -10.94 -6.80
N ALA A 747 34.84 -10.81 -8.07
CA ALA A 747 33.46 -10.74 -8.53
C ALA A 747 32.89 -12.14 -8.77
N PHE A 748 31.69 -12.39 -8.27
CA PHE A 748 30.95 -13.63 -8.44
C PHE A 748 29.51 -13.37 -8.86
N THR A 749 28.94 -14.27 -9.66
CA THR A 749 27.51 -14.28 -9.99
C THR A 749 26.89 -15.65 -9.79
N GLY A 750 25.57 -15.69 -9.70
CA GLY A 750 24.79 -16.91 -9.81
C GLY A 750 23.31 -16.65 -9.64
N VAL A 751 22.56 -17.74 -9.49
CA VAL A 751 21.10 -17.70 -9.40
C VAL A 751 20.65 -18.09 -7.99
N TRP A 752 19.60 -17.47 -7.48
CA TRP A 752 19.02 -17.77 -6.17
C TRP A 752 17.49 -17.67 -6.17
N ARG A 753 16.84 -18.39 -5.26
CA ARG A 753 15.37 -18.40 -5.11
C ARG A 753 14.87 -17.22 -4.29
N VAL A 754 14.94 -16.02 -4.86
CA VAL A 754 14.58 -14.74 -4.23
C VAL A 754 13.14 -14.65 -3.72
N ARG A 755 12.17 -15.39 -4.30
CA ARG A 755 10.75 -15.39 -3.88
C ARG A 755 10.35 -16.60 -3.02
N GLY A 756 11.29 -17.22 -2.32
CA GLY A 756 11.08 -18.47 -1.60
C GLY A 756 12.00 -18.67 -0.40
N ASP A 757 12.83 -19.71 -0.44
CA ASP A 757 13.75 -20.08 0.64
C ASP A 757 15.07 -19.28 0.63
N THR A 758 15.26 -18.40 -0.36
CA THR A 758 16.45 -17.54 -0.53
C THR A 758 17.76 -18.31 -0.69
N LYS A 759 17.69 -19.60 -1.06
CA LYS A 759 18.88 -20.42 -1.29
C LYS A 759 19.44 -20.19 -2.70
N ARG A 760 20.76 -20.36 -2.85
CA ARG A 760 21.41 -20.44 -4.16
C ARG A 760 20.90 -21.65 -4.92
N VAL A 761 20.73 -21.49 -6.23
CA VAL A 761 20.39 -22.58 -7.14
C VAL A 761 21.67 -23.34 -7.45
N ASN A 762 21.61 -24.66 -7.39
CA ASN A 762 22.76 -25.49 -7.70
C ASN A 762 23.16 -25.34 -9.16
N VAL A 763 24.46 -25.20 -9.40
CA VAL A 763 25.05 -25.43 -10.73
C VAL A 763 25.02 -26.93 -11.00
N ILE A 764 24.47 -27.32 -12.15
CA ILE A 764 24.36 -28.72 -12.60
C ILE A 764 25.34 -29.06 -13.74
N ASP A 765 25.90 -28.03 -14.38
CA ASP A 765 26.89 -28.13 -15.44
C ASP A 765 27.76 -26.86 -15.37
N GLU A 766 29.06 -27.00 -15.13
CA GLU A 766 29.99 -25.88 -14.97
C GLU A 766 30.42 -25.29 -16.31
N GLY A 767 30.18 -25.99 -17.43
CA GLY A 767 30.61 -25.53 -18.75
C GLY A 767 32.10 -25.17 -18.77
N LYS A 768 32.40 -23.90 -19.10
CA LYS A 768 33.75 -23.31 -19.08
C LYS A 768 33.95 -22.30 -17.94
N GLY A 769 32.98 -22.17 -17.03
CA GLY A 769 33.07 -21.26 -15.90
C GLY A 769 33.87 -21.85 -14.73
N VAL A 770 34.47 -21.00 -13.92
CA VAL A 770 35.08 -21.41 -12.65
C VAL A 770 34.00 -21.32 -11.57
N VAL A 771 33.59 -22.47 -11.01
CA VAL A 771 32.47 -22.56 -10.07
C VAL A 771 32.97 -22.91 -8.67
N GLU A 772 32.54 -22.15 -7.67
CA GLU A 772 32.80 -22.42 -6.26
C GLU A 772 31.47 -22.33 -5.51
N LYS A 773 31.03 -23.38 -4.79
CA LYS A 773 29.79 -23.32 -3.96
C LYS A 773 28.58 -22.73 -4.71
N HIS A 774 28.39 -23.16 -5.96
CA HIS A 774 27.31 -22.73 -6.86
C HIS A 774 27.29 -21.24 -7.22
N ARG A 775 28.43 -20.56 -7.15
CA ARG A 775 28.66 -19.24 -7.76
C ARG A 775 29.76 -19.33 -8.82
N VAL A 776 29.65 -18.52 -9.86
CA VAL A 776 30.61 -18.45 -10.98
C VAL A 776 31.53 -17.26 -10.74
N GLU A 777 32.85 -17.48 -10.80
CA GLU A 777 33.86 -16.40 -10.72
C GLU A 777 33.89 -15.61 -12.04
N LEU A 778 33.86 -14.29 -11.93
CA LEU A 778 33.82 -13.36 -13.06
C LEU A 778 35.14 -12.63 -13.31
N GLY A 779 36.01 -12.62 -12.30
CA GLY A 779 37.31 -11.95 -12.33
C GLY A 779 37.58 -11.11 -11.09
N THR A 780 38.68 -10.38 -11.13
CA THR A 780 39.16 -9.56 -10.02
C THR A 780 39.15 -8.08 -10.41
N VAL A 781 38.69 -7.23 -9.50
CA VAL A 781 38.65 -5.77 -9.64
C VAL A 781 39.55 -5.14 -8.59
N THR A 782 40.43 -4.23 -9.00
CA THR A 782 41.32 -3.47 -8.10
C THR A 782 40.85 -2.03 -8.03
N VAL A 783 40.66 -1.51 -6.82
CA VAL A 783 40.36 -0.09 -6.60
C VAL A 783 41.67 0.64 -6.33
N ARG A 784 42.00 1.62 -7.16
CA ARG A 784 43.22 2.43 -7.01
C ARG A 784 42.98 3.64 -6.13
#